data_AF-A0A7C6ELT2-F1
#
_entry.id   AF-A0A7C6ELT2-F1
#
_cell.length_a   1.000
_cell.length_b   1.000
_cell.length_c   1.000
_cell.angle_alpha   90.00
_cell.angle_beta   90.00
_cell.angle_gamma   90.00
#
_symmetry.space_group_name_H-M   'P 1'
#
loop_
_entity.id
_entity.type
_entity.pdbx_description
1 polymer ?
#
loop_
_entity_poly.entity_id
_entity_poly.type
_entity_poly.pdbx_seq_one_letter_code
_entity_poly.pdbx_strand_id
1 'polypeptide(L)'
;MPDNQTLEFKTEFIKQLGLGINICRIYPKGHPSLEPVIQRIKILLKELPIEQESVSIVVIEDVLMMGEDRFESKKLPLVKSLVDRFTRLDVKSITFDINAPEDEIRAFFLAMAATPADLADYGDIVALVRARGILSIKINKYRVGVVSSDEEIKQLDWTNFLESLVISQETWTDEDRIKQLGSFLAGIGVLGNESAEVQTQKVIGGLEKLAGMIADQYGEERWDEYAVIFSRMLAVLSPTIKKNIARYKTENKKLALLFKSLIPTMADEDIIDIIATKAKEKGPNVEDEIVDILKNITGTRLPDILSSIRVNVPEINFEKIVARLMGEMKATKGTDVADKIMEKNLEQQMRSIFPQLRDPSPQKRAEAIDKLMQMSGKIYDTKNYELIRLLVDRFDTLSDTEEELDIFKKIVNSLRELYILAQKNQREDIVQFISKKFSRHLVRKEKSLLDKKHMVIRTIAEIKDQNYLPELVSLLWDQGSYVEARDALIAMADYAIPMLIETLKDAEDKSVRMKIIDVLIRIGEKVVPEAIKLLESSEWYIKRNGIYILGELKVRSTIEHLGRLLEDKDERVQLAAIESLNKIGGEGVYEYIKPGLKSKYRSVVILTMKSLPREDVKDKLLEVATWLKQRKSIPDEKEEQFRRSIIEVLGEKGDDTILEYLTAILEEKPFFKGELIQATKLSVLNAIAKIGTPKAIEILNNIANQKDPVLASTSRELLKKKRDALIT
;
A
#
# COMPACT_ATOMS: atom_id res chain seq x y z
N MET A 1 1.22 39.05 -58.54
CA MET A 1 0.18 40.08 -58.32
C MET A 1 0.79 41.44 -58.60
N PRO A 2 0.07 42.42 -59.17
CA PRO A 2 0.55 43.80 -59.23
C PRO A 2 0.84 44.33 -57.82
N ASP A 3 1.90 45.13 -57.65
CA ASP A 3 2.46 45.52 -56.33
C ASP A 3 1.42 46.07 -55.34
N ASN A 4 0.40 46.77 -55.84
CA ASN A 4 -0.68 47.33 -55.01
C ASN A 4 -1.62 46.26 -54.39
N GLN A 5 -1.86 45.15 -55.09
CA GLN A 5 -2.67 44.03 -54.57
C GLN A 5 -1.92 43.21 -53.52
N THR A 6 -0.59 43.13 -53.65
CA THR A 6 0.27 42.42 -52.70
C THR A 6 0.27 43.09 -51.32
N LEU A 7 0.32 44.43 -51.28
CA LEU A 7 0.29 45.18 -50.02
C LEU A 7 -1.09 45.14 -49.33
N GLU A 8 -2.18 45.18 -50.12
CA GLU A 8 -3.55 45.02 -49.61
C GLU A 8 -3.75 43.65 -48.96
N PHE A 9 -3.30 42.58 -49.63
CA PHE A 9 -3.32 41.22 -49.07
C PHE A 9 -2.59 41.14 -47.72
N LYS A 10 -1.33 41.60 -47.66
CA LYS A 10 -0.51 41.52 -46.44
C LYS A 10 -1.13 42.31 -45.29
N THR A 11 -1.65 43.50 -45.59
CA THR A 11 -2.34 44.35 -44.61
C THR A 11 -3.59 43.67 -44.07
N GLU A 12 -4.39 43.06 -44.94
CA GLU A 12 -5.61 42.36 -44.54
C GLU A 12 -5.29 41.09 -43.73
N PHE A 13 -4.25 40.34 -44.10
CA PHE A 13 -3.80 39.16 -43.37
C PHE A 13 -3.39 39.48 -41.93
N ILE A 14 -2.62 40.56 -41.72
CA ILE A 14 -2.23 41.03 -40.38
C ILE A 14 -3.45 41.46 -39.56
N LYS A 15 -4.44 42.12 -40.17
CA LYS A 15 -5.71 42.48 -39.52
C LYS A 15 -6.47 41.27 -39.02
N GLN A 16 -6.64 40.26 -39.87
CA GLN A 16 -7.36 39.04 -39.50
C GLN A 16 -6.64 38.26 -38.39
N LEU A 17 -5.29 38.24 -38.40
CA LEU A 17 -4.51 37.63 -37.32
C LEU A 17 -4.75 38.30 -35.96
N GLY A 18 -4.66 39.63 -35.90
CA GLY A 18 -4.91 40.35 -34.66
C GLY A 18 -6.35 40.18 -34.15
N LEU A 19 -7.32 40.17 -35.06
CA LEU A 19 -8.73 39.97 -34.72
C LEU A 19 -8.96 38.56 -34.13
N GLY A 20 -8.47 37.51 -34.78
CA GLY A 20 -8.65 36.13 -34.34
C GLY A 20 -8.05 35.85 -32.96
N ILE A 21 -6.85 36.38 -32.70
CA ILE A 21 -6.20 36.27 -31.38
C ILE A 21 -7.02 37.00 -30.31
N ASN A 22 -7.49 38.21 -30.59
CA ASN A 22 -8.28 38.97 -29.62
C ASN A 22 -9.63 38.31 -29.33
N ILE A 23 -10.31 37.74 -30.33
CA ILE A 23 -11.56 37.00 -30.12
C ILE A 23 -11.35 35.83 -29.15
N CYS A 24 -10.27 35.04 -29.33
CA CYS A 24 -9.96 33.91 -28.45
C CYS A 24 -9.56 34.32 -27.02
N ARG A 25 -9.13 35.57 -26.83
CA ARG A 25 -8.81 36.12 -25.49
C ARG A 25 -10.04 36.66 -24.76
N ILE A 26 -11.02 37.16 -25.49
CA ILE A 26 -12.21 37.83 -24.93
C ILE A 26 -13.36 36.84 -24.74
N TYR A 27 -13.54 35.91 -25.67
CA TYR A 27 -14.66 34.98 -25.69
C TYR A 27 -14.21 33.56 -25.30
N PRO A 28 -15.07 32.77 -24.63
CA PRO A 28 -14.76 31.40 -24.23
C PRO A 28 -14.56 30.46 -25.44
N LYS A 29 -13.87 29.34 -25.21
CA LYS A 29 -13.57 28.32 -26.23
C LYS A 29 -14.86 27.82 -26.89
N GLY A 30 -14.92 27.87 -28.22
CA GLY A 30 -16.07 27.44 -29.02
C GLY A 30 -17.06 28.54 -29.44
N HIS A 31 -16.78 29.82 -29.13
CA HIS A 31 -17.64 30.94 -29.54
C HIS A 31 -17.69 31.12 -31.08
N PRO A 32 -18.87 31.35 -31.69
CA PRO A 32 -19.02 31.39 -33.16
C PRO A 32 -18.32 32.58 -33.83
N SER A 33 -17.95 33.63 -33.08
CA SER A 33 -17.29 34.84 -33.63
C SER A 33 -15.93 34.58 -34.29
N LEU A 34 -15.28 33.46 -34.00
CA LEU A 34 -13.99 33.14 -34.61
C LEU A 34 -14.14 32.59 -36.04
N GLU A 35 -15.30 32.01 -36.37
CA GLU A 35 -15.51 31.31 -37.63
C GLU A 35 -15.36 32.23 -38.86
N PRO A 36 -15.92 33.45 -38.90
CA PRO A 36 -15.70 34.38 -40.02
C PRO A 36 -14.22 34.72 -40.24
N VAL A 37 -13.43 34.81 -39.17
CA VAL A 37 -11.98 35.12 -39.26
C VAL A 37 -11.21 33.93 -39.83
N ILE A 38 -11.52 32.71 -39.41
CA ILE A 38 -10.90 31.49 -39.95
C ILE A 38 -11.18 31.37 -41.45
N GLN A 39 -12.45 31.56 -41.85
CA GLN A 39 -12.84 31.52 -43.26
C GLN A 39 -12.13 32.61 -44.07
N ARG A 40 -11.99 33.82 -43.52
CA ARG A 40 -11.27 34.90 -44.20
C ARG A 40 -9.79 34.61 -44.36
N ILE A 41 -9.11 34.08 -43.33
CA ILE A 41 -7.70 33.65 -43.42
C ILE A 41 -7.54 32.58 -44.51
N LYS A 42 -8.44 31.61 -44.62
CA LYS A 42 -8.37 30.61 -45.70
C LYS A 42 -8.52 31.19 -47.10
N ILE A 43 -9.44 32.14 -47.28
CA ILE A 43 -9.60 32.83 -48.56
C ILE A 43 -8.30 33.55 -48.92
N LEU A 44 -7.74 34.31 -47.96
CA LEU A 44 -6.48 35.02 -48.13
C LEU A 44 -5.34 34.05 -48.50
N LEU A 45 -5.18 32.94 -47.78
CA LEU A 45 -4.13 31.96 -48.11
C LEU A 45 -4.25 31.46 -49.56
N LYS A 46 -5.47 31.22 -50.06
CA LYS A 46 -5.70 30.81 -51.47
C LYS A 46 -5.45 31.90 -52.51
N GLU A 47 -5.37 33.16 -52.11
CA GLU A 47 -5.07 34.29 -53.01
C GLU A 47 -3.55 34.44 -53.27
N LEU A 48 -2.70 33.70 -52.55
CA LEU A 48 -1.26 33.68 -52.79
C LEU A 48 -0.93 33.14 -54.20
N PRO A 49 0.17 33.60 -54.83
CA PRO A 49 0.65 33.05 -56.09
C PRO A 49 0.88 31.53 -55.99
N ILE A 50 0.58 30.79 -57.06
CA ILE A 50 0.71 29.30 -57.10
C ILE A 50 2.10 28.82 -56.71
N GLU A 51 3.14 29.63 -56.95
CA GLU A 51 4.54 29.34 -56.63
C GLU A 51 4.87 29.50 -55.14
N GLN A 52 4.00 30.11 -54.33
CA GLN A 52 4.19 30.31 -52.89
C GLN A 52 3.42 29.26 -52.08
N GLU A 53 4.14 28.28 -51.53
CA GLU A 53 3.57 27.20 -50.72
C GLU A 53 3.22 27.63 -49.28
N SER A 54 3.75 28.75 -48.82
CA SER A 54 3.51 29.25 -47.46
C SER A 54 3.68 30.75 -47.36
N VAL A 55 3.09 31.33 -46.32
CA VAL A 55 3.26 32.74 -45.99
C VAL A 55 3.81 32.89 -44.57
N SER A 56 4.80 33.76 -44.44
CA SER A 56 5.57 33.89 -43.20
C SER A 56 5.56 35.32 -42.68
N ILE A 57 5.36 35.44 -41.37
CA ILE A 57 5.46 36.68 -40.63
C ILE A 57 6.63 36.55 -39.67
N VAL A 58 7.56 37.47 -39.73
CA VAL A 58 8.73 37.52 -38.84
C VAL A 58 8.61 38.73 -37.94
N VAL A 59 8.86 38.54 -36.65
CA VAL A 59 8.87 39.59 -35.64
C VAL A 59 10.32 40.03 -35.44
N ILE A 60 10.63 41.28 -35.74
CA ILE A 60 11.95 41.86 -35.52
C ILE A 60 11.76 43.12 -34.69
N GLU A 61 12.23 43.09 -33.45
CA GLU A 61 12.07 44.18 -32.47
C GLU A 61 10.62 44.68 -32.39
N ASP A 62 10.35 45.87 -32.93
CA ASP A 62 9.06 46.56 -32.91
C ASP A 62 8.30 46.48 -34.25
N VAL A 63 8.65 45.50 -35.10
CA VAL A 63 8.22 45.39 -36.49
C VAL A 63 7.72 43.98 -36.82
N LEU A 64 6.66 43.88 -37.63
CA LEU A 64 6.30 42.66 -38.34
C LEU A 64 6.74 42.75 -39.80
N MET A 65 7.45 41.73 -40.28
CA MET A 65 7.88 41.60 -41.67
C MET A 65 7.14 40.47 -42.36
N MET A 66 6.72 40.70 -43.61
CA MET A 66 6.02 39.72 -44.43
C MET A 66 6.58 39.77 -45.86
N GLY A 67 7.55 38.90 -46.15
CA GLY A 67 8.44 39.10 -47.30
C GLY A 67 9.31 40.35 -47.10
N GLU A 68 9.37 41.22 -48.10
CA GLU A 68 10.11 42.49 -48.04
C GLU A 68 9.33 43.63 -47.36
N ASP A 69 8.02 43.45 -47.13
CA ASP A 69 7.17 44.50 -46.59
C ASP A 69 7.27 44.60 -45.07
N ARG A 70 7.36 45.85 -44.61
CA ARG A 70 7.63 46.20 -43.21
C ARG A 70 6.43 46.90 -42.57
N PHE A 71 5.93 46.33 -41.47
CA PHE A 71 4.83 46.89 -40.68
C PHE A 71 5.36 47.34 -39.30
N GLU A 72 5.43 48.66 -39.08
CA GLU A 72 5.98 49.24 -37.86
C GLU A 72 4.93 49.42 -36.77
N SER A 73 5.19 48.93 -35.56
CA SER A 73 4.30 49.08 -34.39
C SER A 73 4.06 50.53 -33.98
N LYS A 74 5.04 51.43 -34.23
CA LYS A 74 4.92 52.88 -33.95
C LYS A 74 3.86 53.56 -34.81
N LYS A 75 3.58 53.03 -36.01
CA LYS A 75 2.62 53.59 -36.97
C LYS A 75 1.24 52.94 -36.86
N LEU A 76 1.18 51.67 -36.46
CA LEU A 76 -0.05 50.87 -36.48
C LEU A 76 -0.33 50.24 -35.10
N PRO A 77 -1.37 50.69 -34.37
CA PRO A 77 -1.73 50.15 -33.05
C PRO A 77 -1.99 48.63 -33.04
N LEU A 78 -2.57 48.10 -34.12
CA LEU A 78 -2.79 46.66 -34.31
C LEU A 78 -1.47 45.88 -34.31
N VAL A 79 -0.47 46.39 -35.04
CA VAL A 79 0.86 45.77 -35.15
C VAL A 79 1.54 45.78 -33.79
N LYS A 80 1.44 46.88 -33.04
CA LYS A 80 1.91 46.95 -31.66
C LYS A 80 1.30 45.86 -30.79
N SER A 81 -0.02 45.69 -30.83
CA SER A 81 -0.70 44.64 -30.07
C SER A 81 -0.25 43.23 -30.44
N LEU A 82 0.06 42.98 -31.71
CA LEU A 82 0.56 41.69 -32.19
C LEU A 82 2.01 41.46 -31.76
N VAL A 83 2.88 42.45 -31.94
CA VAL A 83 4.29 42.38 -31.51
C VAL A 83 4.38 42.15 -30.00
N ASP A 84 3.69 42.95 -29.18
CA ASP A 84 3.69 42.79 -27.72
C ASP A 84 3.23 41.37 -27.31
N ARG A 85 2.24 40.84 -28.05
CA ARG A 85 1.71 39.50 -27.81
C ARG A 85 2.72 38.42 -28.18
N PHE A 86 3.30 38.51 -29.36
CA PHE A 86 4.28 37.56 -29.85
C PHE A 86 5.53 37.57 -28.98
N THR A 87 6.06 38.73 -28.61
CA THR A 87 7.17 38.88 -27.68
C THR A 87 6.88 38.23 -26.32
N ARG A 88 5.66 38.43 -25.76
CA ARG A 88 5.28 37.80 -24.48
C ARG A 88 5.20 36.27 -24.55
N LEU A 89 4.91 35.72 -25.73
CA LEU A 89 4.85 34.28 -25.98
C LEU A 89 6.18 33.72 -26.51
N ASP A 90 7.23 34.53 -26.65
CA ASP A 90 8.49 34.21 -27.35
C ASP A 90 8.28 33.71 -28.79
N VAL A 91 7.32 34.31 -29.51
CA VAL A 91 7.07 34.07 -30.93
C VAL A 91 7.87 35.05 -31.78
N LYS A 92 8.83 34.52 -32.54
CA LYS A 92 9.74 35.24 -33.44
C LYS A 92 9.34 35.11 -34.90
N SER A 93 8.63 34.04 -35.26
CA SER A 93 8.05 33.90 -36.60
C SER A 93 6.82 33.02 -36.61
N ILE A 94 5.90 33.25 -37.54
CA ILE A 94 4.72 32.41 -37.78
C ILE A 94 4.66 32.11 -39.28
N THR A 95 4.50 30.85 -39.65
CA THR A 95 4.41 30.42 -41.05
C THR A 95 3.16 29.59 -41.26
N PHE A 96 2.27 30.05 -42.13
CA PHE A 96 1.08 29.32 -42.55
C PHE A 96 1.36 28.62 -43.88
N ASP A 97 1.10 27.32 -43.94
CA ASP A 97 0.93 26.60 -45.21
C ASP A 97 -0.31 27.12 -45.95
N ILE A 98 -0.24 27.20 -47.27
CA ILE A 98 -1.37 27.63 -48.11
C ILE A 98 -2.62 26.76 -47.94
N ASN A 99 -2.43 25.48 -47.56
CA ASN A 99 -3.49 24.50 -47.35
C ASN A 99 -3.82 24.26 -45.87
N ALA A 100 -3.46 25.18 -44.97
CA ALA A 100 -3.75 25.04 -43.54
C ALA A 100 -5.24 24.75 -43.27
N PRO A 101 -5.59 23.64 -42.60
CA PRO A 101 -6.97 23.27 -42.36
C PRO A 101 -7.60 24.12 -41.25
N GLU A 102 -8.93 24.21 -41.24
CA GLU A 102 -9.66 25.14 -40.38
C GLU A 102 -9.52 24.85 -38.88
N ASP A 103 -9.46 23.58 -38.53
CA ASP A 103 -9.22 23.09 -37.18
C ASP A 103 -7.84 23.50 -36.66
N GLU A 104 -6.82 23.44 -37.51
CA GLU A 104 -5.48 23.91 -37.15
C GLU A 104 -5.40 25.44 -37.04
N ILE A 105 -6.03 26.20 -37.94
CA ILE A 105 -6.11 27.67 -37.83
C ILE A 105 -6.83 28.06 -36.53
N ARG A 106 -7.90 27.35 -36.17
CA ARG A 106 -8.63 27.54 -34.92
C ARG A 106 -7.75 27.26 -33.70
N ALA A 107 -7.06 26.11 -33.71
CA ALA A 107 -6.16 25.72 -32.64
C ALA A 107 -4.99 26.71 -32.49
N PHE A 108 -4.48 27.25 -33.60
CA PHE A 108 -3.47 28.31 -33.62
C PHE A 108 -3.96 29.56 -32.89
N PHE A 109 -5.16 30.05 -33.17
CA PHE A 109 -5.68 31.24 -32.48
C PHE A 109 -5.86 31.01 -30.98
N LEU A 110 -6.30 29.82 -30.57
CA LEU A 110 -6.38 29.44 -29.16
C LEU A 110 -5.00 29.37 -28.51
N ALA A 111 -3.98 28.91 -29.22
CA ALA A 111 -2.59 28.91 -28.73
C ALA A 111 -2.04 30.33 -28.60
N MET A 112 -2.26 31.17 -29.61
CA MET A 112 -1.87 32.57 -29.57
C MET A 112 -2.68 33.39 -28.57
N ALA A 113 -3.75 32.85 -27.97
CA ALA A 113 -4.52 33.45 -26.88
C ALA A 113 -4.17 32.91 -25.47
N ALA A 114 -3.25 31.94 -25.37
CA ALA A 114 -2.83 31.32 -24.12
C ALA A 114 -2.26 32.30 -23.07
N THR A 115 -2.56 32.07 -21.80
CA THR A 115 -1.99 32.81 -20.68
C THR A 115 -0.66 32.19 -20.23
N PRO A 116 0.15 32.87 -19.40
CA PRO A 116 1.35 32.25 -18.82
C PRO A 116 1.06 30.97 -18.02
N ALA A 117 -0.12 30.84 -17.41
CA ALA A 117 -0.53 29.62 -16.72
C ALA A 117 -0.78 28.47 -17.70
N ASP A 118 -1.43 28.74 -18.84
CA ASP A 118 -1.63 27.74 -19.90
C ASP A 118 -0.31 27.28 -20.54
N LEU A 119 0.76 28.09 -20.44
CA LEU A 119 2.09 27.72 -20.93
C LEU A 119 2.91 26.94 -19.91
N ALA A 120 2.67 27.13 -18.60
CA ALA A 120 3.41 26.44 -17.54
C ALA A 120 3.30 24.91 -17.63
N ASP A 121 2.15 24.41 -18.08
CA ASP A 121 1.89 22.97 -18.27
C ASP A 121 2.62 22.37 -19.48
N TYR A 122 3.07 23.21 -20.43
CA TYR A 122 3.66 22.78 -21.70
C TYR A 122 5.09 23.28 -21.91
N GLY A 123 5.58 24.19 -21.07
CA GLY A 123 6.92 24.78 -21.14
C GLY A 123 6.98 26.03 -22.01
N ASP A 124 6.66 25.93 -23.30
CA ASP A 124 6.71 27.05 -24.25
C ASP A 124 5.56 27.03 -25.28
N ILE A 125 5.48 28.09 -26.08
CA ILE A 125 4.42 28.24 -27.10
C ILE A 125 4.54 27.20 -28.22
N VAL A 126 5.74 26.70 -28.52
CA VAL A 126 5.98 25.74 -29.59
C VAL A 126 5.47 24.36 -29.18
N ALA A 127 5.75 23.94 -27.94
CA ALA A 127 5.23 22.73 -27.32
C ALA A 127 3.70 22.80 -27.20
N LEU A 128 3.14 23.94 -26.82
CA LEU A 128 1.68 24.13 -26.75
C LEU A 128 1.00 23.99 -28.12
N VAL A 129 1.60 24.54 -29.18
CA VAL A 129 1.09 24.42 -30.55
C VAL A 129 1.17 22.97 -31.03
N ARG A 130 2.27 22.27 -30.74
CA ARG A 130 2.44 20.85 -31.08
C ARG A 130 1.44 19.95 -30.33
N ALA A 131 1.25 20.18 -29.04
CA ALA A 131 0.29 19.43 -28.22
C ALA A 131 -1.16 19.58 -28.71
N ARG A 132 -1.46 20.65 -29.45
CA ARG A 132 -2.76 20.87 -30.11
C ARG A 132 -2.87 20.28 -31.50
N GLY A 133 -1.86 19.53 -31.97
CA GLY A 133 -1.89 18.87 -33.27
C GLY A 133 -1.77 19.82 -34.46
N ILE A 134 -1.22 21.02 -34.27
CA ILE A 134 -1.03 21.99 -35.35
C ILE A 134 0.27 21.65 -36.09
N LEU A 135 0.17 21.34 -37.38
CA LEU A 135 1.27 20.85 -38.23
C LEU A 135 1.54 21.79 -39.43
N SER A 136 0.47 22.34 -39.99
CA SER A 136 0.46 23.27 -41.14
C SER A 136 0.81 24.71 -40.77
N ILE A 137 0.80 25.05 -39.48
CA ILE A 137 1.18 26.39 -38.99
C ILE A 137 2.39 26.26 -38.06
N LYS A 138 3.54 26.78 -38.50
CA LYS A 138 4.82 26.63 -37.82
C LYS A 138 5.16 27.90 -37.04
N ILE A 139 5.46 27.75 -35.77
CA ILE A 139 5.94 28.83 -34.90
C ILE A 139 7.46 28.74 -34.79
N ASN A 140 8.13 29.90 -34.83
CA ASN A 140 9.59 30.03 -34.72
C ASN A 140 10.39 29.22 -35.73
N LYS A 141 9.77 28.94 -36.90
CA LYS A 141 10.44 28.30 -38.05
C LYS A 141 11.67 29.09 -38.49
N TYR A 142 11.58 30.42 -38.49
CA TYR A 142 12.70 31.30 -38.82
C TYR A 142 13.28 31.86 -37.52
N ARG A 143 14.51 31.42 -37.20
CA ARG A 143 15.40 32.18 -36.33
C ARG A 143 16.16 33.14 -37.23
N VAL A 144 16.18 34.43 -36.89
CA VAL A 144 17.04 35.42 -37.55
C VAL A 144 18.48 34.88 -37.50
N GLY A 145 19.11 34.84 -38.68
CA GLY A 145 20.29 34.03 -38.98
C GLY A 145 20.31 33.48 -40.40
N VAL A 146 19.40 33.92 -41.27
CA VAL A 146 19.54 33.75 -42.72
C VAL A 146 20.36 34.94 -43.21
N VAL A 147 21.60 34.67 -43.59
CA VAL A 147 22.39 35.60 -44.41
C VAL A 147 21.59 35.84 -45.68
N SER A 148 21.24 37.09 -45.95
CA SER A 148 20.61 37.52 -47.19
C SER A 148 21.47 37.07 -48.38
N SER A 149 20.83 36.59 -49.44
CA SER A 149 21.44 36.10 -50.68
C SER A 149 22.29 37.12 -51.47
N ASP A 150 22.56 38.29 -50.90
CA ASP A 150 23.22 39.42 -51.56
C ASP A 150 24.61 39.75 -51.00
N GLU A 151 25.13 38.98 -50.03
CA GLU A 151 26.55 39.10 -49.65
C GLU A 151 27.40 38.16 -50.51
N GLU A 152 28.32 38.76 -51.29
CA GLU A 152 29.36 38.02 -52.02
C GLU A 152 29.98 36.96 -51.11
N ILE A 153 29.95 35.70 -51.55
CA ILE A 153 30.61 34.56 -50.90
C ILE A 153 32.11 34.85 -50.88
N LYS A 154 32.59 35.56 -49.86
CA LYS A 154 34.01 35.68 -49.58
C LYS A 154 34.49 34.33 -49.08
N GLN A 155 35.52 33.80 -49.73
CA GLN A 155 36.23 32.62 -49.24
C GLN A 155 36.64 32.86 -47.78
N LEU A 156 36.14 32.04 -46.87
CA LEU A 156 36.43 32.18 -45.45
C LEU A 156 37.93 31.96 -45.23
N ASP A 157 38.61 32.95 -44.68
CA ASP A 157 39.95 32.78 -44.15
C ASP A 157 39.85 32.02 -42.83
N TRP A 158 40.10 30.72 -42.92
CA TRP A 158 40.04 29.78 -41.81
C TRP A 158 40.96 30.17 -40.65
N THR A 159 42.08 30.83 -40.92
CA THR A 159 43.02 31.28 -39.90
C THR A 159 42.42 32.40 -39.08
N ASN A 160 41.93 33.44 -39.76
CA ASN A 160 41.26 34.57 -39.12
C ASN A 160 39.96 34.15 -38.39
N PHE A 161 39.22 33.19 -38.94
CA PHE A 161 38.05 32.63 -38.28
C PHE A 161 38.44 31.93 -36.97
N LEU A 162 39.44 31.05 -36.99
CA LEU A 162 39.92 30.36 -35.77
C LEU A 162 40.48 31.33 -34.73
N GLU A 163 41.15 32.41 -35.13
CA GLU A 163 41.61 33.47 -34.22
C GLU A 163 40.43 34.23 -33.58
N SER A 164 39.37 34.50 -34.36
CA SER A 164 38.17 35.19 -33.86
C SER A 164 37.43 34.40 -32.77
N LEU A 165 37.53 33.07 -32.78
CA LEU A 165 36.96 32.20 -31.76
C LEU A 165 37.73 32.24 -30.43
N VAL A 166 39.04 32.54 -30.45
CA VAL A 166 39.93 32.53 -29.27
C VAL A 166 39.83 33.82 -28.45
N ILE A 167 39.51 34.96 -29.09
CA ILE A 167 39.58 36.31 -28.48
C ILE A 167 38.49 36.58 -27.42
N SER A 168 37.47 35.73 -27.28
CA SER A 168 36.25 36.03 -26.50
C SER A 168 35.89 34.94 -25.48
N GLN A 169 36.87 34.49 -24.69
CA GLN A 169 36.69 33.37 -23.75
C GLN A 169 35.73 33.64 -22.57
N GLU A 170 35.29 34.86 -22.33
CA GLU A 170 34.30 35.15 -21.27
C GLU A 170 33.04 35.82 -21.85
N THR A 171 31.93 35.06 -21.84
CA THR A 171 30.53 35.47 -22.10
C THR A 171 30.09 35.73 -23.56
N TRP A 172 30.15 34.71 -24.43
CA TRP A 172 29.36 34.72 -25.68
C TRP A 172 27.86 34.82 -25.38
N THR A 173 27.23 35.89 -25.86
CA THR A 173 25.76 36.01 -25.92
C THR A 173 25.18 35.10 -27.02
N ASP A 174 23.86 34.91 -27.03
CA ASP A 174 23.21 34.17 -28.12
C ASP A 174 23.35 34.89 -29.47
N GLU A 175 23.45 36.22 -29.49
CA GLU A 175 23.72 37.01 -30.70
C GLU A 175 25.13 36.74 -31.24
N ASP A 176 26.14 36.66 -30.37
CA ASP A 176 27.52 36.32 -30.76
C ASP A 176 27.58 34.91 -31.37
N ARG A 177 26.85 33.95 -30.77
CA ARG A 177 26.75 32.58 -31.31
C ARG A 177 26.12 32.55 -32.69
N ILE A 178 25.03 33.30 -32.88
CA ILE A 178 24.34 33.40 -34.18
C ILE A 178 25.25 34.02 -35.23
N LYS A 179 25.97 35.09 -34.88
CA LYS A 179 26.90 35.78 -35.79
C LYS A 179 28.06 34.86 -36.22
N GLN A 180 28.69 34.16 -35.27
CA GLN A 180 29.78 33.24 -35.57
C GLN A 180 29.31 32.03 -36.37
N LEU A 181 28.14 31.49 -36.03
CA LEU A 181 27.51 30.43 -36.82
C LEU A 181 27.22 30.91 -38.24
N GLY A 182 26.67 32.12 -38.41
CA GLY A 182 26.40 32.72 -39.71
C GLY A 182 27.65 32.88 -40.57
N SER A 183 28.74 33.40 -39.98
CA SER A 183 30.04 33.52 -40.67
C SER A 183 30.60 32.16 -41.09
N PHE A 184 30.52 31.16 -40.21
CA PHE A 184 30.91 29.79 -40.53
C PHE A 184 30.09 29.22 -41.69
N LEU A 185 28.75 29.29 -41.61
CA LEU A 185 27.83 28.76 -42.62
C LEU A 185 28.02 29.43 -43.99
N ALA A 186 28.18 30.75 -44.03
CA ALA A 186 28.48 31.48 -45.26
C ALA A 186 29.84 31.04 -45.84
N GLY A 187 30.83 30.85 -44.97
CA GLY A 187 32.19 30.44 -45.35
C GLY A 187 32.31 29.05 -45.97
N ILE A 188 31.40 28.13 -45.60
CA ILE A 188 31.27 26.79 -46.20
C ILE A 188 30.24 26.75 -47.33
N GLY A 189 29.67 27.91 -47.69
CA GLY A 189 28.69 28.04 -48.77
C GLY A 189 27.36 27.36 -48.48
N VAL A 190 26.91 27.30 -47.23
CA VAL A 190 25.54 26.86 -46.88
C VAL A 190 24.57 27.97 -47.23
N LEU A 191 23.64 27.68 -48.15
CA LEU A 191 22.61 28.64 -48.57
C LEU A 191 21.29 28.32 -47.86
N GLY A 192 20.57 29.35 -47.43
CA GLY A 192 19.33 29.20 -46.67
C GLY A 192 18.18 28.52 -47.44
N ASN A 193 18.26 28.45 -48.77
CA ASN A 193 17.28 27.81 -49.66
C ASN A 193 17.56 26.32 -49.93
N GLU A 194 18.67 25.77 -49.42
CA GLU A 194 19.05 24.37 -49.65
C GLU A 194 18.26 23.42 -48.73
N SER A 195 18.12 22.16 -49.14
CA SER A 195 17.49 21.15 -48.28
C SER A 195 18.32 20.90 -47.01
N ALA A 196 17.65 20.45 -45.93
CA ALA A 196 18.32 20.17 -44.67
C ALA A 196 19.44 19.11 -44.82
N GLU A 197 19.28 18.12 -45.70
CA GLU A 197 20.35 17.16 -46.05
C GLU A 197 21.57 17.87 -46.65
N VAL A 198 21.38 18.74 -47.64
CA VAL A 198 22.49 19.44 -48.32
C VAL A 198 23.21 20.37 -47.35
N GLN A 199 22.45 21.12 -46.55
CA GLN A 199 23.03 21.97 -45.50
C GLN A 199 23.82 21.14 -44.48
N THR A 200 23.30 19.98 -44.08
CA THR A 200 23.98 19.08 -43.14
C THR A 200 25.31 18.57 -43.70
N GLN A 201 25.34 18.10 -44.95
CA GLN A 201 26.57 17.60 -45.58
C GLN A 201 27.65 18.69 -45.66
N LYS A 202 27.26 19.92 -46.01
CA LYS A 202 28.18 21.06 -46.04
C LYS A 202 28.71 21.41 -44.66
N VAL A 203 27.85 21.44 -43.64
CA VAL A 203 28.26 21.68 -42.25
C VAL A 203 29.26 20.63 -41.78
N ILE A 204 29.00 19.35 -42.06
CA ILE A 204 29.91 18.26 -41.68
C ILE A 204 31.24 18.38 -42.42
N GLY A 205 31.24 18.56 -43.74
CA GLY A 205 32.48 18.75 -44.50
C GLY A 205 33.27 19.98 -44.06
N GLY A 206 32.58 21.04 -43.66
CA GLY A 206 33.19 22.23 -43.05
C GLY A 206 33.88 21.94 -41.72
N LEU A 207 33.23 21.17 -40.84
CA LEU A 207 33.78 20.74 -39.56
C LEU A 207 34.95 19.76 -39.74
N GLU A 208 34.91 18.88 -40.73
CA GLU A 208 36.03 17.99 -41.10
C GLU A 208 37.25 18.77 -41.57
N LYS A 209 37.04 19.78 -42.42
CA LYS A 209 38.11 20.67 -42.85
C LYS A 209 38.73 21.44 -41.68
N LEU A 210 37.89 22.00 -40.80
CA LEU A 210 38.35 22.68 -39.58
C LEU A 210 39.15 21.74 -38.67
N ALA A 211 38.67 20.52 -38.47
CA ALA A 211 39.37 19.54 -37.64
C ALA A 211 40.77 19.22 -38.20
N GLY A 212 40.89 19.08 -39.53
CA GLY A 212 42.19 18.91 -40.19
C GLY A 212 43.12 20.12 -40.00
N MET A 213 42.60 21.33 -40.23
CA MET A 213 43.41 22.56 -40.10
C MET A 213 43.88 22.80 -38.67
N ILE A 214 43.03 22.56 -37.66
CA ILE A 214 43.42 22.67 -36.26
C ILE A 214 44.53 21.68 -35.92
N ALA A 215 44.40 20.42 -36.39
CA ALA A 215 45.43 19.41 -36.18
C ALA A 215 46.77 19.79 -36.82
N ASP A 216 46.75 20.29 -38.06
CA ASP A 216 47.95 20.66 -38.82
C ASP A 216 48.65 21.91 -38.28
N GLN A 217 47.88 22.93 -37.86
CA GLN A 217 48.42 24.25 -37.53
C GLN A 217 48.69 24.44 -36.03
N TYR A 218 47.89 23.81 -35.18
CA TYR A 218 47.86 24.07 -33.74
C TYR A 218 48.10 22.82 -32.89
N GLY A 219 48.26 21.67 -33.54
CA GLY A 219 48.43 20.39 -32.88
C GLY A 219 47.10 19.78 -32.45
N GLU A 220 47.09 18.45 -32.40
CA GLU A 220 45.89 17.67 -32.09
C GLU A 220 45.25 17.99 -30.74
N GLU A 221 46.03 18.43 -29.75
CA GLU A 221 45.58 18.70 -28.39
C GLU A 221 44.70 19.95 -28.28
N ARG A 222 44.85 20.91 -29.21
CA ARG A 222 44.04 22.15 -29.21
C ARG A 222 42.61 21.95 -29.69
N TRP A 223 42.28 20.81 -30.30
CA TRP A 223 40.92 20.52 -30.74
C TRP A 223 39.91 20.62 -29.59
N ASP A 224 40.28 20.16 -28.39
CA ASP A 224 39.35 20.09 -27.26
C ASP A 224 38.88 21.49 -26.82
N GLU A 225 39.75 22.50 -26.93
CA GLU A 225 39.40 23.91 -26.68
C GLU A 225 38.37 24.43 -27.69
N TYR A 226 38.61 24.16 -28.98
CA TYR A 226 37.71 24.57 -30.07
C TYR A 226 36.40 23.79 -30.08
N ALA A 227 36.41 22.51 -29.69
CA ALA A 227 35.23 21.65 -29.67
C ALA A 227 34.15 22.20 -28.73
N VAL A 228 34.52 22.77 -27.59
CA VAL A 228 33.57 23.44 -26.67
C VAL A 228 32.90 24.64 -27.34
N ILE A 229 33.68 25.44 -28.08
CA ILE A 229 33.18 26.62 -28.80
C ILE A 229 32.26 26.20 -29.94
N PHE A 230 32.68 25.22 -30.74
CA PHE A 230 31.86 24.68 -31.82
C PHE A 230 30.57 24.06 -31.28
N SER A 231 30.61 23.34 -30.16
CA SER A 231 29.40 22.77 -29.55
C SER A 231 28.40 23.87 -29.17
N ARG A 232 28.87 25.01 -28.64
CA ARG A 232 28.00 26.15 -28.29
C ARG A 232 27.44 26.85 -29.53
N MET A 233 28.27 27.00 -30.56
CA MET A 233 27.88 27.59 -31.83
C MET A 233 26.82 26.74 -32.55
N LEU A 234 27.07 25.44 -32.66
CA LEU A 234 26.20 24.47 -33.33
C LEU A 234 24.89 24.22 -32.56
N ALA A 235 24.82 24.51 -31.25
CA ALA A 235 23.59 24.38 -30.47
C ALA A 235 22.42 25.23 -31.01
N VAL A 236 22.72 26.31 -31.75
CA VAL A 236 21.75 27.26 -32.29
C VAL A 236 21.13 26.79 -33.62
N LEU A 237 21.73 25.78 -34.27
CA LEU A 237 21.23 25.18 -35.51
C LEU A 237 19.77 24.73 -35.41
N SER A 238 19.10 24.65 -36.56
CA SER A 238 17.73 24.17 -36.63
C SER A 238 17.61 22.73 -36.10
N PRO A 239 16.45 22.35 -35.53
CA PRO A 239 16.26 21.00 -34.99
C PRO A 239 16.57 19.88 -36.00
N THR A 240 16.12 20.06 -37.26
CA THR A 240 16.35 19.09 -38.34
C THR A 240 17.84 18.90 -38.65
N ILE A 241 18.62 19.99 -38.71
CA ILE A 241 20.06 19.91 -39.01
C ILE A 241 20.79 19.28 -37.83
N LYS A 242 20.50 19.70 -36.59
CA LYS A 242 21.11 19.09 -35.39
C LYS A 242 20.88 17.58 -35.35
N LYS A 243 19.65 17.15 -35.62
CA LYS A 243 19.24 15.75 -35.68
C LYS A 243 20.00 14.98 -36.77
N ASN A 244 20.14 15.54 -37.97
CA ASN A 244 20.89 14.90 -39.05
C ASN A 244 22.39 14.80 -38.72
N ILE A 245 22.98 15.83 -38.12
CA ILE A 245 24.38 15.81 -37.65
C ILE A 245 24.58 14.74 -36.57
N ALA A 246 23.70 14.68 -35.56
CA ALA A 246 23.81 13.69 -34.49
C ALA A 246 23.65 12.23 -34.97
N ARG A 247 22.98 12.01 -36.11
CA ARG A 247 22.85 10.70 -36.76
C ARG A 247 24.03 10.35 -37.67
N TYR A 248 24.89 11.31 -37.99
CA TYR A 248 25.98 11.10 -38.93
C TYR A 248 27.09 10.23 -38.31
N LYS A 249 27.53 9.22 -39.06
CA LYS A 249 28.65 8.34 -38.68
C LYS A 249 29.92 8.87 -39.34
N THR A 250 30.87 9.32 -38.53
CA THR A 250 32.21 9.76 -38.97
C THR A 250 33.28 8.86 -38.37
N GLU A 251 34.37 8.62 -39.11
CA GLU A 251 35.55 7.91 -38.60
C GLU A 251 36.41 8.80 -37.68
N ASN A 252 36.20 10.12 -37.73
CA ASN A 252 36.89 11.08 -36.88
C ASN A 252 36.28 11.09 -35.47
N LYS A 253 36.97 10.47 -34.52
CA LYS A 253 36.54 10.35 -33.11
C LYS A 253 36.25 11.70 -32.45
N LYS A 254 37.00 12.73 -32.79
CA LYS A 254 36.88 14.09 -32.24
C LYS A 254 35.58 14.77 -32.71
N LEU A 255 35.23 14.60 -33.99
CA LEU A 255 33.94 15.06 -34.53
C LEU A 255 32.76 14.24 -34.00
N ALA A 256 32.93 12.93 -33.85
CA ALA A 256 31.90 12.10 -33.23
C ALA A 256 31.55 12.56 -31.81
N LEU A 257 32.55 12.98 -31.02
CA LEU A 257 32.34 13.58 -29.69
C LEU A 257 31.61 14.93 -29.76
N LEU A 258 31.98 15.79 -30.70
CA LEU A 258 31.31 17.07 -30.94
C LEU A 258 29.85 16.89 -31.36
N PHE A 259 29.54 15.92 -32.22
CA PHE A 259 28.16 15.66 -32.63
C PHE A 259 27.32 15.14 -31.46
N LYS A 260 27.91 14.30 -30.60
CA LYS A 260 27.28 13.83 -29.35
C LYS A 260 27.01 14.97 -28.37
N SER A 261 27.86 15.99 -28.30
CA SER A 261 27.64 17.13 -27.40
C SER A 261 26.45 18.02 -27.79
N LEU A 262 25.86 17.81 -28.99
CA LEU A 262 24.64 18.50 -29.41
C LEU A 262 23.37 17.90 -28.78
N ILE A 263 23.38 16.61 -28.43
CA ILE A 263 22.24 15.87 -27.89
C ILE A 263 21.58 16.60 -26.70
N PRO A 264 22.32 17.09 -25.68
CA PRO A 264 21.72 17.78 -24.54
C PRO A 264 20.97 19.08 -24.92
N THR A 265 21.26 19.66 -26.09
CA THR A 265 20.65 20.90 -26.57
C THR A 265 19.43 20.69 -27.46
N MET A 266 19.02 19.44 -27.68
CA MET A 266 17.86 19.06 -28.48
C MET A 266 16.59 18.97 -27.62
N ALA A 267 15.42 19.02 -28.26
CA ALA A 267 14.15 18.74 -27.58
C ALA A 267 14.01 17.24 -27.26
N ASP A 268 13.25 16.90 -26.21
CA ASP A 268 13.08 15.51 -25.76
C ASP A 268 12.54 14.61 -26.89
N GLU A 269 11.58 15.11 -27.68
CA GLU A 269 11.01 14.38 -28.83
C GLU A 269 12.05 14.05 -29.91
N ASP A 270 12.98 14.98 -30.18
CA ASP A 270 14.04 14.75 -31.17
C ASP A 270 15.02 13.68 -30.68
N ILE A 271 15.35 13.71 -29.39
CA ILE A 271 16.20 12.69 -28.75
C ILE A 271 15.50 11.31 -28.82
N ILE A 272 14.21 11.26 -28.49
CA ILE A 272 13.41 10.03 -28.57
C ILE A 272 13.38 9.51 -30.01
N ASP A 273 13.20 10.36 -31.01
CA ASP A 273 13.20 9.92 -32.41
C ASP A 273 14.57 9.46 -32.91
N ILE A 274 15.66 10.08 -32.44
CA ILE A 274 17.02 9.57 -32.68
C ILE A 274 17.16 8.16 -32.09
N ILE A 275 16.74 7.96 -30.84
CA ILE A 275 16.78 6.65 -30.16
C ILE A 275 15.88 5.64 -30.88
N ALA A 276 14.67 6.01 -31.29
CA ALA A 276 13.74 5.14 -32.00
C ALA A 276 14.28 4.73 -33.38
N THR A 277 14.92 5.65 -34.09
CA THR A 277 15.59 5.34 -35.36
C THR A 277 16.76 4.39 -35.12
N LYS A 278 17.57 4.65 -34.09
CA LYS A 278 18.71 3.82 -33.71
C LYS A 278 18.30 2.41 -33.30
N ALA A 279 17.19 2.28 -32.56
CA ALA A 279 16.62 1.02 -32.13
C ALA A 279 16.19 0.11 -33.29
N LYS A 280 15.87 0.69 -34.45
CA LYS A 280 15.52 -0.05 -35.68
C LYS A 280 16.74 -0.55 -36.46
N GLU A 281 17.95 -0.04 -36.18
CA GLU A 281 19.19 -0.55 -36.77
C GLU A 281 19.48 -1.96 -36.24
N LYS A 282 19.83 -2.91 -37.12
CA LYS A 282 20.28 -4.25 -36.71
C LYS A 282 21.80 -4.26 -36.61
N GLY A 283 22.35 -4.18 -35.40
CA GLY A 283 23.80 -4.23 -35.17
C GLY A 283 24.15 -4.56 -33.72
N PRO A 284 25.34 -5.14 -33.46
CA PRO A 284 25.75 -5.59 -32.13
C PRO A 284 25.96 -4.45 -31.12
N ASN A 285 26.20 -3.22 -31.59
CA ASN A 285 26.55 -2.06 -30.75
C ASN A 285 25.38 -1.07 -30.53
N VAL A 286 24.17 -1.39 -31.00
CA VAL A 286 23.03 -0.47 -30.95
C VAL A 286 22.67 -0.06 -29.53
N GLU A 287 22.71 -1.01 -28.59
CA GLU A 287 22.46 -0.74 -27.17
C GLU A 287 23.49 0.22 -26.58
N ASP A 288 24.78 0.03 -26.90
CA ASP A 288 25.90 0.87 -26.44
C ASP A 288 25.71 2.30 -26.92
N GLU A 289 25.33 2.48 -28.18
CA GLU A 289 25.08 3.80 -28.76
C GLU A 289 23.87 4.50 -28.10
N ILE A 290 22.81 3.77 -27.79
CA ILE A 290 21.64 4.34 -27.08
C ILE A 290 22.02 4.73 -25.65
N VAL A 291 22.78 3.91 -24.93
CA VAL A 291 23.30 4.26 -23.59
C VAL A 291 24.19 5.49 -23.67
N ASP A 292 25.04 5.59 -24.70
CA ASP A 292 25.89 6.75 -24.97
C ASP A 292 25.10 8.04 -25.23
N ILE A 293 23.93 7.95 -25.87
CA ILE A 293 23.02 9.09 -26.04
C ILE A 293 22.44 9.49 -24.68
N LEU A 294 21.90 8.52 -23.94
CA LEU A 294 21.20 8.75 -22.68
C LEU A 294 22.12 9.27 -21.56
N LYS A 295 23.38 8.82 -21.49
CA LYS A 295 24.33 9.26 -20.45
C LYS A 295 24.67 10.76 -20.52
N ASN A 296 24.54 11.34 -21.71
CA ASN A 296 24.80 12.75 -21.97
C ASN A 296 23.62 13.66 -21.60
N ILE A 297 22.44 13.09 -21.32
CA ILE A 297 21.27 13.85 -20.91
C ILE A 297 21.43 14.32 -19.44
N THR A 298 21.02 15.56 -19.18
CA THR A 298 21.17 16.18 -17.86
C THR A 298 20.03 15.86 -16.91
N GLY A 299 20.39 15.45 -15.69
CA GLY A 299 19.59 15.51 -14.46
C GLY A 299 18.09 15.28 -14.60
N THR A 300 17.31 16.36 -14.50
CA THR A 300 15.86 16.34 -14.35
C THR A 300 15.09 15.82 -15.56
N ARG A 301 15.66 15.91 -16.78
CA ARG A 301 15.02 15.50 -18.04
C ARG A 301 15.07 14.00 -18.28
N LEU A 302 16.14 13.36 -17.82
CA LEU A 302 16.38 11.95 -18.13
C LEU A 302 15.24 11.02 -17.65
N PRO A 303 14.66 11.18 -16.44
CA PRO A 303 13.49 10.40 -16.02
C PRO A 303 12.29 10.50 -16.97
N ASP A 304 11.96 11.70 -17.44
CA ASP A 304 10.84 11.95 -18.35
C ASP A 304 11.08 11.29 -19.72
N ILE A 305 12.31 11.39 -20.22
CA ILE A 305 12.74 10.75 -21.47
C ILE A 305 12.72 9.22 -21.32
N LEU A 306 13.21 8.66 -20.20
CA LEU A 306 13.17 7.22 -19.94
C LEU A 306 11.73 6.70 -19.90
N SER A 307 10.83 7.41 -19.22
CA SER A 307 9.40 7.09 -19.18
C SER A 307 8.78 7.08 -20.59
N SER A 308 9.11 8.07 -21.41
CA SER A 308 8.60 8.20 -22.78
C SER A 308 9.15 7.12 -23.71
N ILE A 309 10.45 6.83 -23.62
CA ILE A 309 11.11 5.78 -24.42
C ILE A 309 10.47 4.43 -24.16
N ARG A 310 10.18 4.09 -22.89
CA ARG A 310 9.55 2.81 -22.54
C ARG A 310 8.22 2.58 -23.26
N VAL A 311 7.45 3.64 -23.44
CA VAL A 311 6.13 3.60 -24.08
C VAL A 311 6.25 3.65 -25.59
N ASN A 312 7.10 4.53 -26.11
CA ASN A 312 7.13 4.88 -27.53
C ASN A 312 8.18 4.13 -28.36
N VAL A 313 9.08 3.37 -27.73
CA VAL A 313 10.16 2.63 -28.40
C VAL A 313 10.14 1.16 -27.95
N PRO A 314 9.13 0.36 -28.36
CA PRO A 314 9.02 -1.05 -27.95
C PRO A 314 10.12 -1.95 -28.50
N GLU A 315 10.89 -1.50 -29.50
CA GLU A 315 11.95 -2.27 -30.15
C GLU A 315 13.17 -2.50 -29.24
N ILE A 316 13.34 -1.70 -28.18
CA ILE A 316 14.48 -1.82 -27.27
C ILE A 316 14.16 -2.71 -26.07
N ASN A 317 15.19 -3.40 -25.57
CA ASN A 317 15.15 -3.97 -24.23
C ASN A 317 15.37 -2.86 -23.19
N PHE A 318 14.30 -2.16 -22.82
CA PHE A 318 14.35 -1.01 -21.91
C PHE A 318 15.07 -1.31 -20.59
N GLU A 319 14.78 -2.44 -19.94
CA GLU A 319 15.40 -2.79 -18.66
C GLU A 319 16.91 -2.99 -18.80
N LYS A 320 17.36 -3.62 -19.89
CA LYS A 320 18.80 -3.79 -20.17
C LYS A 320 19.50 -2.45 -20.41
N ILE A 321 18.86 -1.54 -21.16
CA ILE A 321 19.40 -0.20 -21.42
C ILE A 321 19.49 0.60 -20.13
N VAL A 322 18.43 0.63 -19.32
CA VAL A 322 18.43 1.35 -18.04
C VAL A 322 19.46 0.78 -17.07
N ALA A 323 19.57 -0.54 -16.94
CA ALA A 323 20.55 -1.16 -16.06
C ALA A 323 21.99 -0.77 -16.44
N ARG A 324 22.31 -0.81 -17.74
CA ARG A 324 23.63 -0.43 -18.25
C ARG A 324 23.89 1.07 -18.08
N LEU A 325 22.93 1.92 -18.42
CA LEU A 325 23.00 3.36 -18.21
C LEU A 325 23.26 3.70 -16.74
N MET A 326 22.55 3.07 -15.80
CA MET A 326 22.76 3.31 -14.37
C MET A 326 24.15 2.84 -13.94
N GLY A 327 24.64 1.70 -14.43
CA GLY A 327 26.01 1.24 -14.17
C GLY A 327 27.06 2.25 -14.62
N GLU A 328 26.93 2.77 -15.84
CA GLU A 328 27.85 3.80 -16.36
C GLU A 328 27.73 5.13 -15.61
N MET A 329 26.51 5.55 -15.25
CA MET A 329 26.31 6.77 -14.45
C MET A 329 26.89 6.64 -13.04
N LYS A 330 26.79 5.47 -12.40
CA LYS A 330 27.44 5.22 -11.10
C LYS A 330 28.96 5.36 -11.21
N ALA A 331 29.55 4.83 -12.27
CA ALA A 331 30.98 4.92 -12.53
C ALA A 331 31.46 6.35 -12.83
N THR A 332 30.65 7.16 -13.53
CA THR A 332 31.07 8.47 -14.04
C THR A 332 30.61 9.66 -13.21
N LYS A 333 29.40 9.62 -12.64
CA LYS A 333 28.75 10.73 -11.91
C LYS A 333 28.50 10.42 -10.43
N GLY A 334 28.83 9.22 -9.98
CA GLY A 334 28.64 8.76 -8.60
C GLY A 334 27.28 8.12 -8.34
N THR A 335 27.22 7.36 -7.25
CA THR A 335 26.06 6.51 -6.92
C THR A 335 24.79 7.31 -6.64
N ASP A 336 24.90 8.41 -5.89
CA ASP A 336 23.76 9.24 -5.48
C ASP A 336 23.01 9.86 -6.68
N VAL A 337 23.72 10.24 -7.74
CA VAL A 337 23.11 10.85 -8.93
C VAL A 337 22.28 9.81 -9.69
N ALA A 338 22.84 8.61 -9.88
CA ALA A 338 22.16 7.52 -10.56
C ALA A 338 20.92 7.06 -9.77
N ASP A 339 21.04 6.94 -8.44
CA ASP A 339 19.95 6.49 -7.59
C ASP A 339 18.79 7.52 -7.57
N LYS A 340 19.06 8.84 -7.55
CA LYS A 340 18.02 9.89 -7.67
C LYS A 340 17.27 9.86 -9.00
N ILE A 341 17.97 9.58 -10.10
CA ILE A 341 17.34 9.47 -11.43
C ILE A 341 16.44 8.24 -11.48
N MET A 342 16.91 7.12 -10.93
CA MET A 342 16.14 5.87 -10.85
C MET A 342 14.90 6.04 -9.97
N GLU A 343 15.03 6.73 -8.84
CA GLU A 343 13.93 7.16 -7.97
C GLU A 343 12.87 7.95 -8.74
N LYS A 344 13.25 9.05 -9.41
CA LYS A 344 12.29 9.90 -10.14
C LYS A 344 11.61 9.14 -11.29
N ASN A 345 12.33 8.25 -11.97
CA ASN A 345 11.76 7.40 -13.02
C ASN A 345 10.73 6.41 -12.45
N LEU A 346 11.02 5.74 -11.34
CA LEU A 346 10.07 4.85 -10.66
C LEU A 346 8.84 5.61 -10.18
N GLU A 347 9.03 6.80 -9.61
CA GLU A 347 7.93 7.66 -9.16
C GLU A 347 6.98 8.01 -10.31
N GLN A 348 7.51 8.42 -11.47
CA GLN A 348 6.70 8.75 -12.65
C GLN A 348 5.89 7.55 -13.15
N GLN A 349 6.52 6.37 -13.18
CA GLN A 349 5.84 5.15 -13.55
C GLN A 349 4.67 4.85 -12.60
N MET A 350 4.87 4.96 -11.28
CA MET A 350 3.79 4.77 -10.31
C MET A 350 2.68 5.81 -10.49
N ARG A 351 3.05 7.08 -10.67
CA ARG A 351 2.10 8.19 -10.85
C ARG A 351 1.22 8.03 -12.08
N SER A 352 1.73 7.44 -13.16
CA SER A 352 0.92 7.14 -14.36
C SER A 352 -0.12 6.03 -14.13
N ILE A 353 0.10 5.15 -13.14
CA ILE A 353 -0.83 4.06 -12.79
C ILE A 353 -1.89 4.52 -11.78
N PHE A 354 -1.57 5.47 -10.87
CA PHE A 354 -2.49 5.89 -9.81
C PHE A 354 -3.91 6.28 -10.26
N PRO A 355 -4.15 6.96 -11.40
CA PRO A 355 -5.52 7.24 -11.85
C PRO A 355 -6.36 5.98 -12.08
N GLN A 356 -5.73 4.87 -12.48
CA GLN A 356 -6.41 3.59 -12.74
C GLN A 356 -6.94 2.93 -11.47
N LEU A 357 -6.41 3.28 -10.29
CA LEU A 357 -6.93 2.84 -9.00
C LEU A 357 -8.34 3.36 -8.72
N ARG A 358 -8.80 4.39 -9.44
CA ARG A 358 -10.16 4.96 -9.31
C ARG A 358 -11.03 4.68 -10.53
N ASP A 359 -10.60 3.77 -11.42
CA ASP A 359 -11.40 3.40 -12.58
C ASP A 359 -12.72 2.74 -12.11
N PRO A 360 -13.87 3.03 -12.74
CA PRO A 360 -15.15 2.39 -12.40
C PRO A 360 -15.10 0.85 -12.48
N SER A 361 -14.28 0.28 -13.37
CA SER A 361 -14.12 -1.17 -13.51
C SER A 361 -13.27 -1.77 -12.39
N PRO A 362 -13.79 -2.73 -11.60
CA PRO A 362 -13.01 -3.45 -10.59
C PRO A 362 -11.81 -4.19 -11.18
N GLN A 363 -11.94 -4.73 -12.40
CA GLN A 363 -10.85 -5.44 -13.09
C GLN A 363 -9.67 -4.51 -13.37
N LYS A 364 -9.93 -3.29 -13.86
CA LYS A 364 -8.86 -2.31 -14.10
C LYS A 364 -8.21 -1.84 -12.80
N ARG A 365 -8.98 -1.65 -11.72
CA ARG A 365 -8.41 -1.37 -10.39
C ARG A 365 -7.51 -2.52 -9.91
N ALA A 366 -7.95 -3.77 -10.10
CA ALA A 366 -7.16 -4.95 -9.77
C ALA A 366 -5.84 -5.02 -10.56
N GLU A 367 -5.85 -4.74 -11.86
CA GLU A 367 -4.65 -4.68 -12.70
C GLU A 367 -3.70 -3.55 -12.27
N ALA A 368 -4.24 -2.40 -11.88
CA ALA A 368 -3.45 -1.28 -11.38
C ALA A 368 -2.73 -1.65 -10.07
N ILE A 369 -3.41 -2.34 -9.15
CA ILE A 369 -2.81 -2.87 -7.92
C ILE A 369 -1.65 -3.82 -8.26
N ASP A 370 -1.85 -4.77 -9.19
CA ASP A 370 -0.80 -5.72 -9.60
C ASP A 370 0.42 -5.02 -10.19
N LYS A 371 0.21 -4.07 -11.10
CA LYS A 371 1.30 -3.31 -11.72
C LYS A 371 2.11 -2.55 -10.68
N LEU A 372 1.45 -1.94 -9.69
CA LEU A 372 2.14 -1.25 -8.60
C LEU A 372 2.89 -2.22 -7.67
N MET A 373 2.31 -3.38 -7.36
CA MET A 373 2.96 -4.40 -6.53
C MET A 373 4.18 -5.01 -7.21
N GLN A 374 4.17 -5.20 -8.53
CA GLN A 374 5.36 -5.63 -9.30
C GLN A 374 6.54 -4.66 -9.16
N MET A 375 6.27 -3.37 -8.93
CA MET A 375 7.31 -2.36 -8.73
C MET A 375 7.86 -2.36 -7.30
N SER A 376 7.12 -2.85 -6.31
CA SER A 376 7.48 -2.77 -4.88
C SER A 376 8.83 -3.41 -4.56
N GLY A 377 9.14 -4.58 -5.15
CA GLY A 377 10.43 -5.26 -4.98
C GLY A 377 11.60 -4.38 -5.42
N LYS A 378 11.50 -3.80 -6.62
CA LYS A 378 12.52 -2.89 -7.17
C LYS A 378 12.69 -1.64 -6.29
N ILE A 379 11.59 -1.09 -5.74
CA ILE A 379 11.64 0.06 -4.84
C ILE A 379 12.42 -0.28 -3.55
N TYR A 380 12.19 -1.46 -2.97
CA TYR A 380 12.95 -1.94 -1.80
C TYR A 380 14.42 -2.21 -2.13
N ASP A 381 14.72 -2.81 -3.28
CA ASP A 381 16.09 -3.08 -3.73
C ASP A 381 16.88 -1.77 -3.92
N THR A 382 16.23 -0.73 -4.45
CA THR A 382 16.81 0.61 -4.58
C THR A 382 16.74 1.44 -3.30
N LYS A 383 16.23 0.86 -2.19
CA LYS A 383 16.09 1.53 -0.88
C LYS A 383 15.31 2.84 -0.93
N ASN A 384 14.35 2.95 -1.85
CA ASN A 384 13.56 4.16 -2.02
C ASN A 384 12.26 4.09 -1.21
N TYR A 385 12.38 4.32 0.08
CA TYR A 385 11.31 4.09 1.03
C TYR A 385 10.20 5.16 1.01
N GLU A 386 10.46 6.35 0.46
CA GLU A 386 9.42 7.38 0.28
C GLU A 386 8.38 6.94 -0.76
N LEU A 387 8.81 6.23 -1.81
CA LEU A 387 7.89 5.65 -2.77
C LEU A 387 7.04 4.52 -2.16
N ILE A 388 7.58 3.76 -1.20
CA ILE A 388 6.78 2.79 -0.44
C ILE A 388 5.70 3.51 0.38
N ARG A 389 6.04 4.61 1.08
CA ARG A 389 5.05 5.40 1.82
C ARG A 389 3.95 5.92 0.89
N LEU A 390 4.33 6.48 -0.26
CA LEU A 390 3.39 6.96 -1.27
C LEU A 390 2.47 5.84 -1.76
N LEU A 391 3.00 4.63 -2.02
CA LEU A 391 2.22 3.47 -2.43
C LEU A 391 1.22 3.06 -1.36
N VAL A 392 1.68 2.93 -0.12
CA VAL A 392 0.87 2.55 1.04
C VAL A 392 -0.27 3.55 1.24
N ASP A 393 -0.02 4.86 1.13
CA ASP A 393 -1.06 5.88 1.25
C ASP A 393 -2.12 5.80 0.14
N ARG A 394 -1.71 5.43 -1.08
CA ARG A 394 -2.65 5.23 -2.20
C ARG A 394 -3.52 4.01 -1.98
N PHE A 395 -2.96 2.91 -1.49
CA PHE A 395 -3.70 1.72 -1.11
C PHE A 395 -4.62 1.96 0.09
N ASP A 396 -4.17 2.67 1.12
CA ASP A 396 -4.98 3.06 2.28
C ASP A 396 -6.21 3.89 1.83
N THR A 397 -5.97 4.92 1.00
CA THR A 397 -7.04 5.75 0.44
C THR A 397 -8.04 4.92 -0.38
N LEU A 398 -7.56 4.01 -1.22
CA LEU A 398 -8.43 3.15 -2.01
C LEU A 398 -9.23 2.21 -1.11
N SER A 399 -8.61 1.63 -0.08
CA SER A 399 -9.27 0.71 0.86
C SER A 399 -10.45 1.35 1.58
N ASP A 400 -10.37 2.66 1.84
CA ASP A 400 -11.42 3.44 2.50
C ASP A 400 -12.67 3.60 1.61
N THR A 401 -12.47 3.73 0.29
CA THR A 401 -13.56 3.96 -0.67
C THR A 401 -14.02 2.72 -1.43
N GLU A 402 -13.26 1.62 -1.37
CA GLU A 402 -13.53 0.43 -2.18
C GLU A 402 -14.76 -0.32 -1.70
N GLU A 403 -15.74 -0.54 -2.58
CA GLU A 403 -16.98 -1.24 -2.24
C GLU A 403 -16.87 -2.75 -2.51
N GLU A 404 -16.07 -3.16 -3.50
CA GLU A 404 -15.92 -4.54 -3.90
C GLU A 404 -14.99 -5.31 -2.95
N LEU A 405 -15.52 -6.35 -2.28
CA LEU A 405 -14.79 -7.12 -1.28
C LEU A 405 -13.53 -7.81 -1.84
N ASP A 406 -13.57 -8.29 -3.09
CA ASP A 406 -12.42 -8.94 -3.72
C ASP A 406 -11.28 -7.94 -4.00
N ILE A 407 -11.61 -6.71 -4.37
CA ILE A 407 -10.62 -5.66 -4.56
C ILE A 407 -10.07 -5.21 -3.21
N PHE A 408 -10.93 -5.03 -2.20
CA PHE A 408 -10.50 -4.76 -0.84
C PHE A 408 -9.54 -5.84 -0.31
N LYS A 409 -9.83 -7.13 -0.56
CA LYS A 409 -8.94 -8.25 -0.24
C LYS A 409 -7.57 -8.10 -0.87
N LYS A 410 -7.55 -7.72 -2.14
CA LYS A 410 -6.33 -7.52 -2.90
C LYS A 410 -5.49 -6.38 -2.34
N ILE A 411 -6.13 -5.28 -1.95
CA ILE A 411 -5.47 -4.13 -1.31
C ILE A 411 -4.85 -4.54 0.03
N VAL A 412 -5.61 -5.22 0.89
CA VAL A 412 -5.13 -5.68 2.20
C VAL A 412 -3.98 -6.67 2.06
N ASN A 413 -4.07 -7.62 1.12
CA ASN A 413 -2.96 -8.53 0.79
C ASN A 413 -1.71 -7.79 0.30
N SER A 414 -1.90 -6.74 -0.49
CA SER A 414 -0.79 -5.90 -0.99
C SER A 414 -0.10 -5.16 0.17
N LEU A 415 -0.88 -4.58 1.10
CA LEU A 415 -0.35 -3.96 2.30
C LEU A 415 0.40 -4.96 3.19
N ARG A 416 -0.11 -6.20 3.32
CA ARG A 416 0.57 -7.30 4.02
C ARG A 416 1.93 -7.62 3.40
N GLU A 417 2.00 -7.74 2.08
CA GLU A 417 3.26 -8.01 1.37
C GLU A 417 4.26 -6.87 1.57
N LEU A 418 3.81 -5.62 1.47
CA LEU A 418 4.65 -4.45 1.75
C LEU A 418 5.15 -4.42 3.20
N TYR A 419 4.33 -4.86 4.16
CA TYR A 419 4.71 -4.99 5.57
C TYR A 419 5.81 -6.04 5.76
N ILE A 420 5.65 -7.23 5.17
CA ILE A 420 6.64 -8.32 5.26
C ILE A 420 7.95 -7.90 4.60
N LEU A 421 7.89 -7.20 3.46
CA LEU A 421 9.07 -6.64 2.80
C LEU A 421 9.76 -5.59 3.68
N ALA A 422 9.01 -4.74 4.38
CA ALA A 422 9.57 -3.77 5.33
C ALA A 422 10.31 -4.46 6.47
N GLN A 423 9.72 -5.52 7.06
CA GLN A 423 10.36 -6.33 8.10
C GLN A 423 11.65 -6.99 7.59
N LYS A 424 11.60 -7.62 6.41
CA LYS A 424 12.79 -8.26 5.80
C LYS A 424 13.93 -7.27 5.58
N ASN A 425 13.60 -6.03 5.25
CA ASN A 425 14.56 -4.94 5.06
C ASN A 425 14.88 -4.16 6.35
N GLN A 426 14.41 -4.63 7.52
CA GLN A 426 14.67 -4.02 8.83
C GLN A 426 14.23 -2.54 8.92
N ARG A 427 13.13 -2.19 8.25
CA ARG A 427 12.57 -0.82 8.22
C ARG A 427 11.38 -0.67 9.15
N GLU A 428 11.69 -0.56 10.45
CA GLU A 428 10.68 -0.42 11.50
C GLU A 428 9.79 0.82 11.30
N ASP A 429 10.33 1.91 10.76
CA ASP A 429 9.57 3.13 10.48
C ASP A 429 8.46 2.92 9.42
N ILE A 430 8.67 2.02 8.47
CA ILE A 430 7.67 1.65 7.45
C ILE A 430 6.71 0.61 8.00
N VAL A 431 7.21 -0.36 8.76
CA VAL A 431 6.39 -1.34 9.50
C VAL A 431 5.33 -0.62 10.32
N GLN A 432 5.75 0.35 11.14
CA GLN A 432 4.85 1.18 11.95
C GLN A 432 3.91 2.04 11.11
N PHE A 433 4.39 2.55 9.98
CA PHE A 433 3.55 3.33 9.06
C PHE A 433 2.41 2.51 8.46
N ILE A 434 2.69 1.30 7.98
CA ILE A 434 1.69 0.37 7.45
C ILE A 434 0.78 -0.13 8.59
N SER A 435 1.36 -0.41 9.75
CA SER A 435 0.62 -0.92 10.92
C SER A 435 -0.50 0.05 11.37
N LYS A 436 -0.23 1.36 11.34
CA LYS A 436 -1.25 2.37 11.63
C LYS A 436 -2.45 2.34 10.67
N LYS A 437 -2.29 1.84 9.44
CA LYS A 437 -3.38 1.78 8.44
C LYS A 437 -4.39 0.69 8.76
N PHE A 438 -3.94 -0.50 9.16
CA PHE A 438 -4.85 -1.59 9.55
C PHE A 438 -5.68 -1.24 10.78
N SER A 439 -5.10 -0.49 11.74
CA SER A 439 -5.78 -0.07 12.98
C SER A 439 -7.11 0.66 12.71
N ARG A 440 -7.16 1.50 11.67
CA ARG A 440 -8.37 2.26 11.31
C ARG A 440 -9.56 1.36 10.96
N HIS A 441 -9.31 0.23 10.30
CA HIS A 441 -10.36 -0.71 9.90
C HIS A 441 -10.87 -1.57 11.06
N LEU A 442 -10.09 -1.73 12.14
CA LEU A 442 -10.50 -2.48 13.33
C LEU A 442 -11.54 -1.75 14.19
N VAL A 443 -11.50 -0.41 14.21
CA VAL A 443 -12.35 0.42 15.09
C VAL A 443 -13.78 0.56 14.55
N ARG A 444 -14.04 0.20 13.29
CA ARG A 444 -15.35 0.34 12.66
C ARG A 444 -16.36 -0.66 13.25
N LYS A 445 -17.58 -0.16 13.52
CA LYS A 445 -18.70 -0.92 14.12
C LYS A 445 -19.85 -1.21 13.14
N GLU A 446 -19.74 -0.73 11.91
CA GLU A 446 -20.78 -0.88 10.90
C GLU A 446 -20.87 -2.34 10.45
N LYS A 447 -22.09 -2.91 10.46
CA LYS A 447 -22.33 -4.30 10.06
C LYS A 447 -21.95 -4.56 8.60
N SER A 448 -22.12 -3.58 7.72
CA SER A 448 -21.71 -3.63 6.30
C SER A 448 -20.19 -3.75 6.11
N LEU A 449 -19.40 -3.39 7.13
CA LEU A 449 -17.94 -3.42 7.07
C LEU A 449 -17.34 -4.60 7.84
N LEU A 450 -18.18 -5.51 8.35
CA LEU A 450 -17.73 -6.63 9.17
C LEU A 450 -16.82 -7.58 8.39
N ASP A 451 -17.15 -7.88 7.13
CA ASP A 451 -16.31 -8.75 6.28
C ASP A 451 -14.93 -8.14 6.06
N LYS A 452 -14.87 -6.83 5.80
CA LYS A 452 -13.61 -6.08 5.67
C LYS A 452 -12.79 -6.14 6.95
N LYS A 453 -13.45 -5.93 8.10
CA LYS A 453 -12.82 -6.03 9.42
C LYS A 453 -12.25 -7.43 9.67
N HIS A 454 -13.00 -8.48 9.37
CA HIS A 454 -12.53 -9.87 9.47
C HIS A 454 -11.29 -10.13 8.62
N MET A 455 -11.25 -9.60 7.40
CA MET A 455 -10.08 -9.74 6.52
C MET A 455 -8.85 -9.04 7.08
N VAL A 456 -9.02 -7.86 7.69
CA VAL A 456 -7.93 -7.15 8.36
C VAL A 456 -7.45 -7.93 9.60
N ILE A 457 -8.34 -8.47 10.42
CA ILE A 457 -7.97 -9.31 11.58
C ILE A 457 -7.15 -10.53 11.14
N ARG A 458 -7.59 -11.24 10.09
CA ARG A 458 -6.84 -12.39 9.54
C ARG A 458 -5.45 -11.96 9.03
N THR A 459 -5.37 -10.80 8.38
CA THR A 459 -4.10 -10.25 7.90
C THR A 459 -3.15 -9.92 9.06
N ILE A 460 -3.67 -9.36 10.15
CA ILE A 460 -2.91 -9.11 11.38
C ILE A 460 -2.38 -10.43 11.97
N ALA A 461 -3.21 -11.47 11.99
CA ALA A 461 -2.81 -12.79 12.46
C ALA A 461 -1.66 -13.39 11.61
N GLU A 462 -1.65 -13.14 10.31
CA GLU A 462 -0.60 -13.59 9.39
C GLU A 462 0.73 -12.84 9.58
N ILE A 463 0.69 -11.52 9.77
CA ILE A 463 1.90 -10.72 10.01
C ILE A 463 2.46 -10.88 11.44
N LYS A 464 1.63 -11.38 12.37
CA LYS A 464 1.99 -11.62 13.78
C LYS A 464 2.58 -10.39 14.48
N ASP A 465 2.09 -9.20 14.15
CA ASP A 465 2.53 -7.95 14.75
C ASP A 465 1.92 -7.81 16.16
N GLN A 466 2.75 -8.01 17.18
CA GLN A 466 2.33 -7.95 18.59
C GLN A 466 1.75 -6.59 19.02
N ASN A 467 1.96 -5.52 18.24
CA ASN A 467 1.41 -4.21 18.56
C ASN A 467 -0.13 -4.18 18.50
N TYR A 468 -0.78 -5.14 17.82
CA TYR A 468 -2.23 -5.26 17.76
C TYR A 468 -2.87 -6.08 18.87
N LEU A 469 -2.08 -6.66 19.78
CA LEU A 469 -2.65 -7.49 20.83
C LEU A 469 -3.72 -6.76 21.66
N PRO A 470 -3.54 -5.48 22.08
CA PRO A 470 -4.58 -4.77 22.81
C PRO A 470 -5.90 -4.66 22.02
N GLU A 471 -5.81 -4.32 20.74
CA GLU A 471 -6.96 -4.21 19.85
C GLU A 471 -7.63 -5.58 19.65
N LEU A 472 -6.87 -6.63 19.36
CA LEU A 472 -7.39 -8.00 19.19
C LEU A 472 -8.08 -8.52 20.46
N VAL A 473 -7.50 -8.27 21.64
CA VAL A 473 -8.12 -8.62 22.93
C VAL A 473 -9.45 -7.87 23.07
N SER A 474 -9.48 -6.57 22.72
CA SER A 474 -10.71 -5.77 22.78
C SER A 474 -11.83 -6.29 21.87
N LEU A 475 -11.45 -6.91 20.75
CA LEU A 475 -12.40 -7.48 19.79
C LEU A 475 -13.06 -8.78 20.25
N LEU A 476 -12.57 -9.40 21.35
CA LEU A 476 -13.24 -10.58 21.91
C LEU A 476 -14.67 -10.25 22.35
N TRP A 477 -14.93 -9.05 22.87
CA TRP A 477 -16.28 -8.61 23.25
C TRP A 477 -16.97 -7.71 22.23
N ASP A 478 -16.36 -7.50 21.07
CA ASP A 478 -17.01 -6.82 19.95
C ASP A 478 -18.00 -7.75 19.24
N GLN A 479 -19.14 -7.20 18.81
CA GLN A 479 -20.18 -8.00 18.16
C GLN A 479 -19.73 -8.44 16.77
N GLY A 480 -19.79 -9.75 16.50
CA GLY A 480 -19.47 -10.32 15.19
C GLY A 480 -17.98 -10.54 14.92
N SER A 481 -17.06 -10.09 15.78
CA SER A 481 -15.59 -10.21 15.56
C SER A 481 -14.91 -11.27 16.43
N TYR A 482 -15.66 -11.93 17.33
CA TYR A 482 -15.10 -12.84 18.34
C TYR A 482 -14.27 -13.98 17.73
N VAL A 483 -14.79 -14.62 16.67
CA VAL A 483 -14.17 -15.81 16.09
C VAL A 483 -12.81 -15.45 15.48
N GLU A 484 -12.77 -14.39 14.68
CA GLU A 484 -11.57 -13.90 14.02
C GLU A 484 -10.54 -13.39 15.03
N ALA A 485 -10.97 -12.64 16.04
CA ALA A 485 -10.09 -12.13 17.09
C ALA A 485 -9.48 -13.28 17.92
N ARG A 486 -10.30 -14.27 18.30
CA ARG A 486 -9.85 -15.48 18.98
C ARG A 486 -8.82 -16.24 18.15
N ASP A 487 -9.10 -16.47 16.87
CA ASP A 487 -8.20 -17.22 15.99
C ASP A 487 -6.89 -16.46 15.75
N ALA A 488 -6.93 -15.13 15.66
CA ALA A 488 -5.73 -14.28 15.58
C ALA A 488 -4.88 -14.37 16.85
N LEU A 489 -5.49 -14.29 18.03
CA LEU A 489 -4.80 -14.41 19.32
C LEU A 489 -4.18 -15.80 19.50
N ILE A 490 -4.84 -16.86 19.01
CA ILE A 490 -4.28 -18.22 19.00
C ILE A 490 -3.04 -18.30 18.09
N ALA A 491 -3.10 -17.71 16.89
CA ALA A 491 -1.96 -17.68 15.97
C ALA A 491 -0.74 -16.91 16.54
N MET A 492 -0.97 -16.04 17.52
CA MET A 492 0.01 -15.21 18.22
C MET A 492 0.21 -15.62 19.69
N ALA A 493 -0.07 -16.89 20.03
CA ALA A 493 -0.12 -17.39 21.40
C ALA A 493 1.06 -16.94 22.29
N ASP A 494 2.30 -17.02 21.79
CA ASP A 494 3.50 -16.71 22.58
C ASP A 494 3.50 -15.27 23.13
N TYR A 495 2.87 -14.34 22.42
CA TYR A 495 2.71 -12.95 22.86
C TYR A 495 1.33 -12.68 23.51
N ALA A 496 0.29 -13.41 23.10
CA ALA A 496 -1.07 -13.22 23.57
C ALA A 496 -1.28 -13.73 25.00
N ILE A 497 -0.62 -14.83 25.40
CA ILE A 497 -0.85 -15.47 26.72
C ILE A 497 -0.62 -14.49 27.88
N PRO A 498 0.53 -13.78 28.00
CA PRO A 498 0.74 -12.85 29.12
C PRO A 498 -0.34 -11.76 29.18
N MET A 499 -0.70 -11.17 28.04
CA MET A 499 -1.72 -10.12 27.99
C MET A 499 -3.11 -10.65 28.35
N LEU A 500 -3.49 -11.83 27.87
CA LEU A 500 -4.76 -12.46 28.20
C LEU A 500 -4.85 -12.81 29.69
N ILE A 501 -3.75 -13.25 30.29
CA ILE A 501 -3.66 -13.58 31.72
C ILE A 501 -3.83 -12.32 32.58
N GLU A 502 -3.14 -11.23 32.26
CA GLU A 502 -3.33 -9.96 32.98
C GLU A 502 -4.76 -9.42 32.79
N THR A 503 -5.26 -9.41 31.56
CA THR A 503 -6.65 -8.99 31.27
C THR A 503 -7.67 -9.85 32.03
N LEU A 504 -7.41 -11.14 32.21
CA LEU A 504 -8.29 -12.05 32.96
C LEU A 504 -8.34 -11.73 34.46
N LYS A 505 -7.23 -11.25 35.04
CA LYS A 505 -7.16 -10.84 36.46
C LYS A 505 -8.00 -9.59 36.72
N ASP A 506 -7.97 -8.65 35.78
CA ASP A 506 -8.68 -7.36 35.88
C ASP A 506 -10.16 -7.44 35.44
N ALA A 507 -10.56 -8.50 34.76
CA ALA A 507 -11.92 -8.63 34.21
C ALA A 507 -12.98 -8.92 35.29
N GLU A 508 -13.85 -7.92 35.55
CA GLU A 508 -15.00 -8.05 36.46
C GLU A 508 -16.21 -8.73 35.82
N ASP A 509 -16.43 -8.55 34.51
CA ASP A 509 -17.56 -9.12 33.78
C ASP A 509 -17.36 -10.62 33.50
N LYS A 510 -18.38 -11.44 33.83
CA LYS A 510 -18.32 -12.90 33.65
C LYS A 510 -18.22 -13.30 32.18
N SER A 511 -18.93 -12.63 31.28
CA SER A 511 -18.92 -12.91 29.84
C SER A 511 -17.53 -12.64 29.26
N VAL A 512 -16.92 -11.51 29.62
CA VAL A 512 -15.53 -11.17 29.22
C VAL A 512 -14.54 -12.21 29.71
N ARG A 513 -14.59 -12.59 31.00
CA ARG A 513 -13.71 -13.65 31.55
C ARG A 513 -13.85 -14.97 30.79
N MET A 514 -15.07 -15.41 30.49
CA MET A 514 -15.27 -16.69 29.81
C MET A 514 -14.74 -16.68 28.38
N LYS A 515 -14.80 -15.54 27.68
CA LYS A 515 -14.21 -15.38 26.35
C LYS A 515 -12.70 -15.46 26.39
N ILE A 516 -12.06 -14.80 27.36
CA ILE A 516 -10.60 -14.89 27.56
C ILE A 516 -10.19 -16.32 27.89
N ILE A 517 -10.92 -16.98 28.79
CA ILE A 517 -10.68 -18.37 29.17
C ILE A 517 -10.84 -19.32 27.98
N ASP A 518 -11.86 -19.15 27.12
CA ASP A 518 -12.01 -19.96 25.89
C ASP A 518 -10.80 -19.81 24.96
N VAL A 519 -10.27 -18.59 24.78
CA VAL A 519 -9.05 -18.36 24.00
C VAL A 519 -7.87 -19.10 24.62
N LEU A 520 -7.65 -18.94 25.93
CA LEU A 520 -6.55 -19.60 26.66
C LEU A 520 -6.64 -21.14 26.58
N ILE A 521 -7.84 -21.71 26.73
CA ILE A 521 -8.04 -23.17 26.61
C ILE A 521 -7.72 -23.65 25.18
N ARG A 522 -8.13 -22.90 24.16
CA ARG A 522 -7.86 -23.23 22.75
C ARG A 522 -6.39 -23.09 22.35
N ILE A 523 -5.65 -22.21 23.01
CA ILE A 523 -4.19 -22.15 22.86
C ILE A 523 -3.53 -23.45 23.34
N GLY A 524 -4.09 -24.09 24.38
CA GLY A 524 -3.66 -25.40 24.84
C GLY A 524 -2.54 -25.35 25.89
N GLU A 525 -1.68 -26.37 25.92
CA GLU A 525 -0.69 -26.58 27.00
C GLU A 525 0.32 -25.44 27.17
N LYS A 526 0.54 -24.61 26.14
CA LYS A 526 1.40 -23.41 26.26
C LYS A 526 0.96 -22.46 27.38
N VAL A 527 -0.30 -22.49 27.78
CA VAL A 527 -0.85 -21.65 28.86
C VAL A 527 -0.46 -22.14 30.25
N VAL A 528 -0.10 -23.41 30.40
CA VAL A 528 0.09 -24.07 31.72
C VAL A 528 1.03 -23.30 32.65
N PRO A 529 2.23 -22.81 32.21
CA PRO A 529 3.12 -22.08 33.09
C PRO A 529 2.48 -20.81 33.68
N GLU A 530 1.76 -20.04 32.86
CA GLU A 530 1.09 -18.82 33.33
C GLU A 530 -0.18 -19.11 34.15
N ALA A 531 -0.92 -20.17 33.81
CA ALA A 531 -2.07 -20.61 34.60
C ALA A 531 -1.67 -21.15 35.99
N ILE A 532 -0.49 -21.77 36.13
CA ILE A 532 0.06 -22.16 37.45
C ILE A 532 0.32 -20.93 38.32
N LYS A 533 0.87 -19.84 37.75
CA LYS A 533 1.07 -18.58 38.51
C LYS A 533 -0.23 -18.00 39.05
N LEU A 534 -1.36 -18.20 38.36
CA LEU A 534 -2.67 -17.76 38.86
C LEU A 534 -3.06 -18.46 40.17
N LEU A 535 -2.57 -19.67 40.42
CA LEU A 535 -2.86 -20.43 41.65
C LEU A 535 -2.19 -19.81 42.89
N GLU A 536 -1.17 -18.96 42.69
CA GLU A 536 -0.38 -18.31 43.74
C GLU A 536 -0.97 -16.96 44.20
N SER A 537 -1.98 -16.43 43.48
CA SER A 537 -2.63 -15.15 43.79
C SER A 537 -3.32 -15.14 45.17
N SER A 538 -3.41 -14.00 45.85
CA SER A 538 -4.16 -13.89 47.11
C SER A 538 -5.67 -13.99 46.95
N GLU A 539 -6.17 -13.69 45.76
CA GLU A 539 -7.58 -13.55 45.44
C GLU A 539 -8.18 -14.89 44.98
N TRP A 540 -9.16 -15.39 45.74
CA TRP A 540 -9.80 -16.68 45.47
C TRP A 540 -10.36 -16.80 44.04
N TYR A 541 -10.85 -15.69 43.46
CA TYR A 541 -11.44 -15.70 42.13
C TYR A 541 -10.40 -15.80 41.01
N ILE A 542 -9.19 -15.26 41.22
CA ILE A 542 -8.06 -15.39 40.29
C ILE A 542 -7.55 -16.83 40.33
N LYS A 543 -7.34 -17.39 41.53
CA LYS A 543 -6.99 -18.82 41.69
C LYS A 543 -7.98 -19.72 40.97
N ARG A 544 -9.27 -19.50 41.20
CA ARG A 544 -10.35 -20.28 40.57
C ARG A 544 -10.28 -20.25 39.04
N ASN A 545 -9.92 -19.11 38.44
CA ASN A 545 -9.76 -19.02 36.99
C ASN A 545 -8.59 -19.91 36.51
N GLY A 546 -7.44 -19.88 37.21
CA GLY A 546 -6.32 -20.78 36.95
C GLY A 546 -6.70 -22.26 37.08
N ILE A 547 -7.37 -22.62 38.18
CA ILE A 547 -7.87 -23.98 38.44
C ILE A 547 -8.78 -24.47 37.32
N TYR A 548 -9.69 -23.61 36.87
CA TYR A 548 -10.62 -23.91 35.80
C TYR A 548 -9.88 -24.15 34.47
N ILE A 549 -8.97 -23.24 34.08
CA ILE A 549 -8.16 -23.38 32.86
C ILE A 549 -7.39 -24.71 32.88
N LEU A 550 -6.69 -25.03 33.96
CA LEU A 550 -5.89 -26.26 34.07
C LEU A 550 -6.76 -27.53 34.01
N GLY A 551 -7.95 -27.49 34.61
CA GLY A 551 -8.90 -28.60 34.56
C GLY A 551 -9.51 -28.82 33.18
N GLU A 552 -9.78 -27.73 32.45
CA GLU A 552 -10.25 -27.79 31.05
C GLU A 552 -9.16 -28.34 30.12
N LEU A 553 -7.90 -27.93 30.31
CA LEU A 553 -6.76 -28.42 29.55
C LEU A 553 -6.41 -29.89 29.86
N LYS A 554 -6.82 -30.41 31.02
CA LYS A 554 -6.59 -31.80 31.47
C LYS A 554 -5.11 -32.21 31.53
N VAL A 555 -4.22 -31.27 31.85
CA VAL A 555 -2.77 -31.52 31.83
C VAL A 555 -2.33 -32.19 33.13
N ARG A 556 -1.89 -33.46 33.05
CA ARG A 556 -1.54 -34.27 34.22
C ARG A 556 -0.40 -33.73 35.09
N SER A 557 0.57 -33.01 34.51
CA SER A 557 1.66 -32.39 35.29
C SER A 557 1.18 -31.33 36.28
N THR A 558 -0.08 -30.90 36.19
CA THR A 558 -0.68 -29.90 37.09
C THR A 558 -1.35 -30.51 38.31
N ILE A 559 -1.47 -31.84 38.39
CA ILE A 559 -2.16 -32.53 39.49
C ILE A 559 -1.59 -32.14 40.85
N GLU A 560 -0.26 -32.12 41.01
CA GLU A 560 0.37 -31.73 42.28
C GLU A 560 0.06 -30.27 42.65
N HIS A 561 0.12 -29.36 41.68
CA HIS A 561 -0.17 -27.95 41.88
C HIS A 561 -1.61 -27.72 42.34
N LEU A 562 -2.57 -28.43 41.72
CA LEU A 562 -3.98 -28.40 42.09
C LEU A 562 -4.23 -29.07 43.45
N GLY A 563 -3.53 -30.18 43.74
CA GLY A 563 -3.64 -30.90 45.02
C GLY A 563 -3.28 -30.05 46.22
N ARG A 564 -2.23 -29.22 46.11
CA ARG A 564 -1.84 -28.26 47.18
C ARG A 564 -2.96 -27.28 47.55
N LEU A 565 -3.89 -27.00 46.63
CA LEU A 565 -5.00 -26.08 46.88
C LEU A 565 -6.10 -26.68 47.77
N LEU A 566 -6.04 -27.96 48.13
CA LEU A 566 -6.93 -28.52 49.14
C LEU A 566 -6.63 -28.01 50.55
N GLU A 567 -5.47 -27.42 50.75
CA GLU A 567 -5.07 -26.75 52.00
C GLU A 567 -5.38 -25.25 51.98
N ASP A 568 -5.98 -24.73 50.90
CA ASP A 568 -6.30 -23.30 50.78
C ASP A 568 -7.31 -22.87 51.86
N LYS A 569 -7.22 -21.62 52.31
CA LYS A 569 -8.12 -21.08 53.33
C LYS A 569 -9.55 -20.87 52.83
N ASP A 570 -9.78 -20.79 51.52
CA ASP A 570 -11.08 -20.51 50.90
C ASP A 570 -11.78 -21.79 50.42
N GLU A 571 -13.01 -22.01 50.89
CA GLU A 571 -13.85 -23.15 50.51
C GLU A 571 -14.04 -23.30 49.00
N ARG A 572 -14.19 -22.18 48.27
CA ARG A 572 -14.45 -22.18 46.83
C ARG A 572 -13.24 -22.64 46.04
N VAL A 573 -12.04 -22.36 46.54
CA VAL A 573 -10.77 -22.80 45.94
C VAL A 573 -10.61 -24.30 46.11
N GLN A 574 -10.86 -24.83 47.32
CA GLN A 574 -10.80 -26.27 47.57
C GLN A 574 -11.80 -27.04 46.69
N LEU A 575 -13.06 -26.58 46.61
CA LEU A 575 -14.08 -27.20 45.76
C LEU A 575 -13.66 -27.20 44.28
N ALA A 576 -13.22 -26.06 43.76
CA ALA A 576 -12.78 -25.95 42.37
C ALA A 576 -11.59 -26.86 42.08
N ALA A 577 -10.65 -26.99 43.02
CA ALA A 577 -9.49 -27.87 42.87
C ALA A 577 -9.91 -29.34 42.76
N ILE A 578 -10.86 -29.81 43.59
CA ILE A 578 -11.38 -31.18 43.50
C ILE A 578 -12.10 -31.40 42.16
N GLU A 579 -12.94 -30.46 41.72
CA GLU A 579 -13.62 -30.54 40.42
C GLU A 579 -12.63 -30.62 39.25
N SER A 580 -11.59 -29.78 39.28
CA SER A 580 -10.53 -29.76 38.28
C SER A 580 -9.71 -31.06 38.26
N LEU A 581 -9.34 -31.57 39.43
CA LEU A 581 -8.65 -32.85 39.59
C LEU A 581 -9.50 -34.02 39.04
N ASN A 582 -10.79 -34.07 39.37
CA ASN A 582 -11.72 -35.06 38.81
C ASN A 582 -11.82 -34.98 37.29
N LYS A 583 -11.79 -33.77 36.74
CA LYS A 583 -11.86 -33.54 35.29
C LYS A 583 -10.58 -34.01 34.57
N ILE A 584 -9.41 -33.86 35.20
CA ILE A 584 -8.14 -34.41 34.72
C ILE A 584 -8.19 -35.94 34.75
N GLY A 585 -8.60 -36.51 35.89
CA GLY A 585 -8.73 -37.95 36.09
C GLY A 585 -7.42 -38.74 36.04
N GLY A 586 -7.52 -40.06 36.22
CA GLY A 586 -6.39 -40.99 36.32
C GLY A 586 -6.15 -41.45 37.76
N GLU A 587 -5.62 -42.66 37.92
CA GLU A 587 -5.53 -43.36 39.22
C GLU A 587 -4.74 -42.57 40.27
N GLY A 588 -3.69 -41.85 39.87
CA GLY A 588 -2.87 -41.05 40.78
C GLY A 588 -3.53 -39.79 41.33
N VAL A 589 -4.71 -39.39 40.83
CA VAL A 589 -5.40 -38.17 41.28
C VAL A 589 -5.98 -38.32 42.69
N TYR A 590 -6.41 -39.52 43.07
CA TYR A 590 -7.09 -39.74 44.35
C TYR A 590 -6.22 -39.40 45.56
N GLU A 591 -4.91 -39.67 45.49
CA GLU A 591 -3.96 -39.28 46.55
C GLU A 591 -3.92 -37.77 46.80
N TYR A 592 -4.13 -36.96 45.75
CA TYR A 592 -4.19 -35.50 45.86
C TYR A 592 -5.57 -34.98 46.28
N ILE A 593 -6.64 -35.76 46.08
CA ILE A 593 -8.00 -35.41 46.53
C ILE A 593 -8.22 -35.77 48.01
N LYS A 594 -7.60 -36.86 48.48
CA LYS A 594 -7.74 -37.42 49.84
C LYS A 594 -7.59 -36.41 51.00
N PRO A 595 -6.67 -35.42 50.95
CA PRO A 595 -6.59 -34.38 51.98
C PRO A 595 -7.90 -33.62 52.22
N GLY A 596 -8.77 -33.51 51.21
CA GLY A 596 -10.08 -32.85 51.32
C GLY A 596 -11.01 -33.47 52.37
N LEU A 597 -10.82 -34.74 52.76
CA LEU A 597 -11.58 -35.40 53.82
C LEU A 597 -11.34 -34.78 55.21
N LYS A 598 -10.23 -34.05 55.37
CA LYS A 598 -9.85 -33.35 56.59
C LYS A 598 -10.25 -31.87 56.58
N SER A 599 -10.90 -31.39 55.51
CA SER A 599 -11.32 -29.99 55.42
C SER A 599 -12.30 -29.63 56.54
N LYS A 600 -12.16 -28.40 57.06
CA LYS A 600 -13.14 -27.82 58.00
C LYS A 600 -14.48 -27.49 57.32
N TYR A 601 -14.48 -27.41 55.98
CA TYR A 601 -15.66 -27.10 55.18
C TYR A 601 -16.39 -28.38 54.83
N ARG A 602 -17.63 -28.49 55.30
CA ARG A 602 -18.39 -29.73 55.14
C ARG A 602 -18.73 -30.01 53.66
N SER A 603 -18.90 -28.98 52.83
CA SER A 603 -19.13 -29.13 51.38
C SER A 603 -17.94 -29.79 50.67
N VAL A 604 -16.71 -29.43 51.06
CA VAL A 604 -15.47 -29.99 50.53
C VAL A 604 -15.36 -31.46 50.92
N VAL A 605 -15.66 -31.80 52.18
CA VAL A 605 -15.66 -33.19 52.65
C VAL A 605 -16.63 -34.03 51.82
N ILE A 606 -17.87 -33.55 51.60
CA ILE A 606 -18.85 -34.27 50.76
C ILE A 606 -18.33 -34.47 49.35
N LEU A 607 -17.87 -33.41 48.68
CA LEU A 607 -17.38 -33.51 47.31
C LEU A 607 -16.18 -34.47 47.22
N THR A 608 -15.29 -34.41 48.19
CA THR A 608 -14.15 -35.34 48.32
C THR A 608 -14.64 -36.78 48.43
N MET A 609 -15.63 -37.05 49.30
CA MET A 609 -16.18 -38.40 49.48
C MET A 609 -16.90 -38.92 48.23
N LYS A 610 -17.57 -38.04 47.47
CA LYS A 610 -18.16 -38.38 46.16
C LYS A 610 -17.09 -38.79 45.14
N SER A 611 -15.97 -38.08 45.16
CA SER A 611 -14.88 -38.20 44.17
C SER A 611 -14.00 -39.43 44.38
N LEU A 612 -13.84 -39.88 45.62
CA LEU A 612 -12.95 -40.97 45.99
C LEU A 612 -13.63 -42.36 45.88
N PRO A 613 -12.85 -43.44 45.67
CA PRO A 613 -13.35 -44.80 45.78
C PRO A 613 -13.77 -45.11 47.22
N ARG A 614 -14.68 -46.09 47.38
CA ARG A 614 -15.24 -46.48 48.69
C ARG A 614 -14.15 -46.78 49.73
N GLU A 615 -13.10 -47.47 49.33
CA GLU A 615 -12.03 -47.91 50.24
C GLU A 615 -11.30 -46.72 50.88
N ASP A 616 -11.16 -45.60 50.18
CA ASP A 616 -10.50 -44.40 50.70
C ASP A 616 -11.36 -43.57 51.66
N VAL A 617 -12.68 -43.78 51.65
CA VAL A 617 -13.64 -43.01 52.46
C VAL A 617 -14.24 -43.81 53.60
N LYS A 618 -13.90 -45.11 53.73
CA LYS A 618 -14.51 -46.04 54.69
C LYS A 618 -14.56 -45.50 56.12
N ASP A 619 -13.44 -45.00 56.62
CA ASP A 619 -13.35 -44.46 57.98
C ASP A 619 -14.18 -43.18 58.14
N LYS A 620 -14.22 -42.36 57.08
CA LYS A 620 -14.98 -41.10 57.07
C LYS A 620 -16.50 -41.34 57.00
N LEU A 621 -16.95 -42.40 56.34
CA LEU A 621 -18.37 -42.76 56.26
C LEU A 621 -18.97 -42.94 57.66
N LEU A 622 -18.29 -43.67 58.54
CA LEU A 622 -18.76 -43.91 59.90
C LEU A 622 -18.75 -42.63 60.75
N GLU A 623 -17.71 -41.81 60.65
CA GLU A 623 -17.61 -40.52 61.34
C GLU A 623 -18.80 -39.61 60.96
N VAL A 624 -19.07 -39.48 59.67
CA VAL A 624 -20.12 -38.59 59.15
C VAL A 624 -21.52 -39.16 59.43
N ALA A 625 -21.72 -40.48 59.37
CA ALA A 625 -22.97 -41.13 59.79
C ALA A 625 -23.26 -40.92 61.29
N THR A 626 -22.22 -41.00 62.12
CA THR A 626 -22.32 -40.69 63.56
C THR A 626 -22.69 -39.24 63.78
N TRP A 627 -22.07 -38.31 63.05
CA TRP A 627 -22.40 -36.89 63.11
C TRP A 627 -23.87 -36.63 62.70
N LEU A 628 -24.36 -37.25 61.63
CA LEU A 628 -25.76 -37.11 61.18
C LEU A 628 -26.78 -37.52 62.25
N LYS A 629 -26.47 -38.55 63.06
CA LYS A 629 -27.31 -39.04 64.17
C LYS A 629 -27.34 -38.06 65.35
N GLN A 630 -26.28 -37.30 65.59
CA GLN A 630 -26.10 -36.48 66.80
C GLN A 630 -26.87 -35.14 66.81
N ARG A 631 -27.75 -34.89 65.84
CA ARG A 631 -28.50 -33.63 65.62
C ARG A 631 -28.56 -32.67 66.82
N LYS A 632 -27.73 -31.62 66.79
CA LYS A 632 -27.60 -30.63 67.89
C LYS A 632 -28.36 -29.32 67.67
N SER A 633 -29.03 -29.13 66.54
CA SER A 633 -29.64 -27.84 66.14
C SER A 633 -31.06 -27.97 65.58
N ILE A 634 -31.80 -26.85 65.58
CA ILE A 634 -33.13 -26.72 65.00
C ILE A 634 -33.05 -26.92 63.47
N PRO A 635 -33.91 -27.74 62.86
CA PRO A 635 -33.96 -27.91 61.39
C PRO A 635 -34.22 -26.61 60.63
N ASP A 636 -33.40 -26.36 59.61
CA ASP A 636 -33.65 -25.40 58.55
C ASP A 636 -33.41 -26.04 57.17
N GLU A 637 -33.85 -25.37 56.10
CA GLU A 637 -33.74 -25.89 54.73
C GLU A 637 -32.28 -26.15 54.31
N LYS A 638 -31.34 -25.28 54.70
CA LYS A 638 -29.94 -25.41 54.30
C LYS A 638 -29.28 -26.60 54.97
N GLU A 639 -29.50 -26.78 56.27
CA GLU A 639 -28.96 -27.92 57.01
C GLU A 639 -29.61 -29.23 56.54
N GLU A 640 -30.92 -29.27 56.26
CA GLU A 640 -31.57 -30.48 55.76
C GLU A 640 -31.19 -30.80 54.29
N GLN A 641 -30.97 -29.79 53.43
CA GLN A 641 -30.36 -29.99 52.11
C GLN A 641 -28.95 -30.57 52.22
N PHE A 642 -28.18 -30.08 53.19
CA PHE A 642 -26.84 -30.57 53.47
C PHE A 642 -26.85 -32.02 53.98
N ARG A 643 -27.73 -32.36 54.93
CA ARG A 643 -27.94 -33.74 55.42
C ARG A 643 -28.30 -34.68 54.28
N ARG A 644 -29.23 -34.29 53.39
CA ARG A 644 -29.61 -35.08 52.20
C ARG A 644 -28.40 -35.37 51.30
N SER A 645 -27.55 -34.37 51.08
CA SER A 645 -26.33 -34.52 50.27
C SER A 645 -25.35 -35.53 50.87
N ILE A 646 -25.22 -35.58 52.20
CA ILE A 646 -24.41 -36.59 52.90
C ILE A 646 -25.06 -37.97 52.80
N ILE A 647 -26.36 -38.06 53.06
CA ILE A 647 -27.11 -39.32 53.02
C ILE A 647 -27.00 -39.97 51.64
N GLU A 648 -27.02 -39.17 50.57
CA GLU A 648 -26.77 -39.65 49.22
C GLU A 648 -25.38 -40.33 49.10
N VAL A 649 -24.32 -39.70 49.60
CA VAL A 649 -22.96 -40.27 49.60
C VAL A 649 -22.89 -41.54 50.43
N LEU A 650 -23.52 -41.54 51.61
CA LEU A 650 -23.62 -42.71 52.48
C LEU A 650 -24.36 -43.86 51.78
N GLY A 651 -25.41 -43.57 51.01
CA GLY A 651 -26.11 -44.57 50.21
C GLY A 651 -25.26 -45.17 49.10
N GLU A 652 -24.42 -44.35 48.45
CA GLU A 652 -23.58 -44.77 47.32
C GLU A 652 -22.31 -45.51 47.73
N LYS A 653 -21.73 -45.14 48.88
CA LYS A 653 -20.42 -45.64 49.33
C LYS A 653 -20.51 -46.49 50.60
N GLY A 654 -21.63 -46.48 51.30
CA GLY A 654 -21.82 -47.15 52.58
C GLY A 654 -22.05 -48.66 52.49
N ASP A 655 -22.04 -49.29 53.66
CA ASP A 655 -22.32 -50.70 53.86
C ASP A 655 -23.16 -50.91 55.14
N ASP A 656 -23.26 -52.15 55.61
CA ASP A 656 -24.03 -52.52 56.80
C ASP A 656 -23.65 -51.79 58.08
N THR A 657 -22.43 -51.23 58.15
CA THR A 657 -21.94 -50.52 59.34
C THR A 657 -22.67 -49.21 59.59
N ILE A 658 -23.18 -48.56 58.54
CA ILE A 658 -23.86 -47.26 58.66
C ILE A 658 -25.38 -47.38 58.75
N LEU A 659 -25.95 -48.58 58.55
CA LEU A 659 -27.40 -48.78 58.47
C LEU A 659 -28.13 -48.38 59.76
N GLU A 660 -27.57 -48.68 60.94
CA GLU A 660 -28.17 -48.29 62.22
C GLU A 660 -28.30 -46.76 62.35
N TYR A 661 -27.29 -46.02 61.89
CA TYR A 661 -27.26 -44.56 61.93
C TYR A 661 -28.29 -43.97 60.97
N LEU A 662 -28.42 -44.54 59.77
CA LEU A 662 -29.44 -44.15 58.80
C LEU A 662 -30.84 -44.42 59.35
N THR A 663 -31.10 -45.61 59.90
CA THR A 663 -32.40 -45.96 60.48
C THR A 663 -32.81 -45.03 61.62
N ALA A 664 -31.87 -44.62 62.48
CA ALA A 664 -32.14 -43.68 63.57
C ALA A 664 -32.72 -42.33 63.07
N ILE A 665 -32.35 -41.88 61.87
CA ILE A 665 -32.88 -40.63 61.27
C ILE A 665 -34.36 -40.78 60.89
N LEU A 666 -34.80 -41.98 60.49
CA LEU A 666 -36.20 -42.24 60.16
C LEU A 666 -37.12 -42.11 61.37
N GLU A 667 -36.59 -42.34 62.57
CA GLU A 667 -37.31 -42.25 63.84
C GLU A 667 -37.36 -40.82 64.41
N GLU A 668 -36.64 -39.86 63.81
CA GLU A 668 -36.65 -38.47 64.26
C GLU A 668 -38.05 -37.85 64.20
N LYS A 669 -38.48 -37.22 65.29
CA LYS A 669 -39.76 -36.51 65.37
C LYS A 669 -39.63 -35.10 64.77
N PRO A 670 -40.60 -34.63 63.96
CA PRO A 670 -40.60 -33.26 63.48
C PRO A 670 -40.89 -32.25 64.60
N PHE A 671 -40.18 -31.12 64.61
CA PHE A 671 -40.30 -30.10 65.67
C PHE A 671 -41.43 -29.09 65.39
N PHE A 672 -41.68 -28.73 64.12
CA PHE A 672 -42.83 -27.95 63.63
C PHE A 672 -43.17 -28.34 62.18
N LYS A 673 -44.44 -28.17 61.75
CA LYS A 673 -45.03 -28.48 60.41
C LYS A 673 -44.05 -29.15 59.41
N GLY A 674 -44.05 -30.49 59.46
CA GLY A 674 -42.95 -31.33 59.01
C GLY A 674 -42.95 -31.76 57.54
N GLU A 675 -42.53 -30.88 56.64
CA GLU A 675 -42.17 -31.27 55.26
C GLU A 675 -40.66 -31.39 55.04
N LEU A 676 -39.87 -30.50 55.67
CA LEU A 676 -38.40 -30.46 55.57
C LEU A 676 -37.73 -31.79 55.93
N ILE A 677 -38.05 -32.32 57.11
CA ILE A 677 -37.49 -33.59 57.61
C ILE A 677 -38.00 -34.77 56.77
N GLN A 678 -39.20 -34.68 56.22
CA GLN A 678 -39.77 -35.76 55.42
C GLN A 678 -38.91 -36.02 54.18
N ALA A 679 -38.46 -34.97 53.48
CA ALA A 679 -37.55 -35.11 52.35
C ALA A 679 -36.21 -35.78 52.74
N THR A 680 -35.69 -35.47 53.94
CA THR A 680 -34.49 -36.12 54.49
C THR A 680 -34.74 -37.60 54.75
N LYS A 681 -35.86 -37.97 55.39
CA LYS A 681 -36.23 -39.38 55.62
C LYS A 681 -36.40 -40.17 54.33
N LEU A 682 -37.01 -39.58 53.30
CA LEU A 682 -37.10 -40.21 51.98
C LEU A 682 -35.72 -40.44 51.35
N SER A 683 -34.80 -39.50 51.53
CA SER A 683 -33.40 -39.65 51.09
C SER A 683 -32.71 -40.80 51.81
N VAL A 684 -33.01 -41.01 53.10
CA VAL A 684 -32.50 -42.15 53.88
C VAL A 684 -33.02 -43.48 53.32
N LEU A 685 -34.32 -43.59 53.00
CA LEU A 685 -34.86 -44.82 52.38
C LEU A 685 -34.16 -45.14 51.06
N ASN A 686 -33.94 -44.12 50.23
CA ASN A 686 -33.18 -44.26 48.97
C ASN A 686 -31.74 -44.70 49.23
N ALA A 687 -31.07 -44.15 50.24
CA ALA A 687 -29.71 -44.53 50.60
C ALA A 687 -29.63 -45.99 51.07
N ILE A 688 -30.54 -46.43 51.95
CA ILE A 688 -30.65 -47.83 52.39
C ILE A 688 -30.90 -48.75 51.18
N ALA A 689 -31.78 -48.35 50.26
CA ALA A 689 -32.04 -49.11 49.05
C ALA A 689 -30.79 -49.24 48.14
N LYS A 690 -30.02 -48.15 47.98
CA LYS A 690 -28.75 -48.11 47.24
C LYS A 690 -27.69 -49.04 47.86
N ILE A 691 -27.51 -49.02 49.19
CA ILE A 691 -26.58 -49.93 49.90
C ILE A 691 -26.96 -51.38 49.64
N GLY A 692 -28.24 -51.68 49.85
CA GLY A 692 -28.86 -52.82 49.23
C GLY A 692 -28.39 -54.22 49.65
N THR A 693 -27.66 -54.33 50.73
CA THR A 693 -27.33 -55.60 51.40
C THR A 693 -28.59 -56.32 51.90
N PRO A 694 -28.52 -57.61 52.27
CA PRO A 694 -29.64 -58.33 52.87
C PRO A 694 -30.23 -57.61 54.09
N LYS A 695 -29.37 -57.05 54.95
CA LYS A 695 -29.76 -56.27 56.12
C LYS A 695 -30.48 -54.97 55.74
N ALA A 696 -30.02 -54.27 54.70
CA ALA A 696 -30.71 -53.09 54.19
C ALA A 696 -32.11 -53.41 53.64
N ILE A 697 -32.26 -54.54 52.95
CA ILE A 697 -33.56 -55.01 52.43
C ILE A 697 -34.52 -55.35 53.57
N GLU A 698 -34.03 -56.00 54.63
CA GLU A 698 -34.81 -56.29 55.84
C GLU A 698 -35.35 -55.00 56.49
N ILE A 699 -34.49 -53.98 56.64
CA ILE A 699 -34.88 -52.67 57.18
C ILE A 699 -36.01 -52.05 56.33
N LEU A 700 -35.90 -52.08 54.99
CA LEU A 700 -36.95 -51.57 54.11
C LEU A 700 -38.26 -52.35 54.25
N ASN A 701 -38.22 -53.69 54.34
CA ASN A 701 -39.41 -54.51 54.58
C ASN A 701 -40.09 -54.16 55.91
N ASN A 702 -39.31 -53.92 56.97
CA ASN A 702 -39.84 -53.51 58.26
C ASN A 702 -40.55 -52.15 58.16
N ILE A 703 -39.96 -51.18 57.46
CA ILE A 703 -40.56 -49.84 57.24
C ILE A 703 -41.81 -49.91 56.37
N ALA A 704 -41.85 -50.80 55.37
CA ALA A 704 -43.01 -51.02 54.50
C ALA A 704 -44.28 -51.44 55.27
N ASN A 705 -44.12 -51.94 56.49
CA ASN A 705 -45.18 -52.39 57.38
C ASN A 705 -45.46 -51.42 58.55
N GLN A 706 -44.80 -50.25 58.60
CA GLN A 706 -45.02 -49.23 59.64
C GLN A 706 -46.26 -48.37 59.38
N LYS A 707 -46.69 -47.61 60.41
CA LYS A 707 -47.89 -46.77 60.38
C LYS A 707 -47.73 -45.49 59.55
N ASP A 708 -46.51 -45.00 59.29
CA ASP A 708 -46.29 -43.80 58.47
C ASP A 708 -46.57 -44.12 56.99
N PRO A 709 -47.66 -43.59 56.40
CA PRO A 709 -48.11 -43.99 55.08
C PRO A 709 -47.13 -43.56 53.97
N VAL A 710 -46.40 -42.46 54.17
CA VAL A 710 -45.45 -41.94 53.18
C VAL A 710 -44.21 -42.81 53.16
N LEU A 711 -43.60 -43.08 54.32
CA LEU A 711 -42.42 -43.95 54.40
C LEU A 711 -42.73 -45.39 53.98
N ALA A 712 -43.89 -45.93 54.39
CA ALA A 712 -44.30 -47.28 54.03
C ALA A 712 -44.52 -47.44 52.52
N SER A 713 -45.19 -46.49 51.87
CA SER A 713 -45.43 -46.53 50.42
C SER A 713 -44.14 -46.37 49.61
N THR A 714 -43.26 -45.44 49.97
CA THR A 714 -41.95 -45.30 49.32
C THR A 714 -41.09 -46.54 49.49
N SER A 715 -41.07 -47.15 50.69
CA SER A 715 -40.29 -48.37 50.91
C SER A 715 -40.76 -49.52 50.01
N ARG A 716 -42.08 -49.73 49.86
CA ARG A 716 -42.65 -50.72 48.93
C ARG A 716 -42.26 -50.46 47.48
N GLU A 717 -42.26 -49.20 47.06
CA GLU A 717 -41.84 -48.81 45.71
C GLU A 717 -40.36 -49.15 45.46
N LEU A 718 -39.47 -48.83 46.42
CA LEU A 718 -38.05 -49.12 46.31
C LEU A 718 -37.75 -50.62 46.29
N LEU A 719 -38.43 -51.40 47.14
CA LEU A 719 -38.35 -52.87 47.14
C LEU A 719 -38.81 -53.45 45.80
N LYS A 720 -39.90 -52.92 45.22
CA LYS A 720 -40.40 -53.32 43.91
C LYS A 720 -39.36 -53.04 42.81
N LYS A 721 -38.85 -51.80 42.73
CA LYS A 721 -37.82 -51.40 41.74
C LYS A 721 -36.60 -52.31 41.81
N LYS A 722 -36.17 -52.67 43.02
CA LYS A 722 -35.01 -53.53 43.21
C LYS A 722 -35.27 -54.99 42.81
N ARG A 723 -36.47 -55.50 43.08
CA ARG A 723 -36.90 -56.82 42.59
C ARG A 723 -36.92 -56.85 41.06
N ASP A 724 -37.47 -55.82 40.44
CA ASP A 724 -37.58 -55.72 38.99
C ASP A 724 -36.18 -55.66 38.33
N ALA A 725 -35.23 -54.94 38.95
CA ALA A 725 -33.83 -54.85 38.50
C ALA A 725 -33.00 -56.14 38.68
N LEU A 726 -33.47 -57.12 39.46
CA LEU A 726 -32.83 -58.44 39.59
C LEU A 726 -33.36 -59.45 38.55
N ILE A 727 -34.43 -59.10 37.84
CA ILE A 727 -35.11 -59.93 36.83
C ILE A 727 -34.77 -59.46 35.40
N THR A 728 -34.18 -58.28 35.25
CA THR A 728 -33.61 -57.72 34.00
C THR A 728 -32.10 -57.90 33.99
#